data_AF-A0AA47MY15-F1
#
_entry.id   AF-A0AA47MY15-F1
#
_cell.length_a   1.000
_cell.length_b   1.000
_cell.length_c   1.000
_cell.angle_alpha   90.00
_cell.angle_beta   90.00
_cell.angle_gamma   90.00
#
_symmetry.space_group_name_H-M   'P 1'
#
loop_
_entity.id
_entity.type
_entity.pdbx_description
1 polymer ?
#
loop_
_entity_poly.entity_id
_entity_poly.type
_entity_poly.pdbx_seq_one_letter_code
_entity_poly.pdbx_strand_id
1 'polypeptide(L)'
;MEEEEAAKHVQANVEKALTLFGQLLTKKHFLLTFIRTLEAQRSFSMRDRGNVASLIMTALQGELEYATGVLKQLLSDLIDKNLDSKNHPKLLLRRTESVAEKMLTNWFTFLLFKFLKECAGEPLFMLYCAMKQQMEKGPIDAITGEARYSLSEDKLIRQQIDYKTLTLHCVNPENENGPEVTVKCLNCDTVTQVKEKLLDAVYKGSPYSQRPKAADMDLEWRQGRLARIILQDEDVTTKIDNDWKRLNTLAHYQNRFAPLLQDPDSPKERSSSSTGERYEAKSYTKRLQKDLTTGPQTLIVSDGAVNKTKHFFSKNTKVLCFTNDMVSDISEKILEITAEHPTVKSLVIHTGALDVVKQQSEVLKRDFNDLLNKVRCLNTEVFISGPLPTVRRGDERFSRLLMLNRWLKDTCAAQSVNFIDNFNMFWERRRLFEADGFCLNKSGVTDGSVIALVPKQNSAYNISNSSTFTKSLSRYESMLRTASSPDSLRSRTPMITPDLESGTKLWHLVKNHDQSDQREGDRGSKMVSEIYLTRLLATKGTLQKFVDDLFETIFSTAHRGSALPLAIKYMFDFLDEQADKHSITDYDVRHTWKSNCLPLRFWVNVIKNPHFVFDIHKNSITDACLSVVAQTFMDSCSTSEHKLGKDSPSNKLLYAKDIPNYKNWVERYYSDISRMPAISDQDMSAYLAEQSRIHLSQFNSMSALHEIYTYIAKYKDEILTALQKDDQSRRQRLRSKLEQVIDTMALAS
;
A
#
# COMPACT_ATOMS: atom_id res chain seq x y z
N MET A 1 -20.29 -48.09 3.83
CA MET A 1 -19.44 -48.98 4.66
C MET A 1 -18.35 -49.59 3.79
N GLU A 2 -18.67 -50.31 2.71
CA GLU A 2 -17.65 -50.80 1.75
C GLU A 2 -16.86 -49.67 1.06
N GLU A 3 -17.49 -48.56 0.66
CA GLU A 3 -16.78 -47.40 0.09
C GLU A 3 -15.85 -46.70 1.10
N GLU A 4 -16.22 -46.70 2.39
CA GLU A 4 -15.42 -46.07 3.45
C GLU A 4 -14.22 -46.96 3.82
N GLU A 5 -14.39 -48.28 3.75
CA GLU A 5 -13.34 -49.27 3.97
C GLU A 5 -12.36 -49.32 2.79
N ALA A 6 -12.85 -49.21 1.56
CA ALA A 6 -12.03 -49.04 0.36
C ALA A 6 -11.21 -47.74 0.39
N ALA A 7 -11.82 -46.61 0.79
CA ALA A 7 -11.12 -45.34 0.95
C ALA A 7 -10.03 -45.38 2.03
N LYS A 8 -10.29 -46.05 3.17
CA LYS A 8 -9.29 -46.30 4.22
C LYS A 8 -8.14 -47.17 3.71
N HIS A 9 -8.43 -48.17 2.88
CA HIS A 9 -7.41 -49.06 2.33
C HIS A 9 -6.51 -48.36 1.31
N VAL A 10 -7.08 -47.52 0.44
CA VAL A 10 -6.34 -46.65 -0.47
C VAL A 10 -5.41 -45.72 0.30
N GLN A 11 -5.91 -45.03 1.32
CA GLN A 11 -5.11 -44.12 2.13
C GLN A 11 -3.94 -44.84 2.83
N ALA A 12 -4.15 -46.05 3.33
CA ALA A 12 -3.11 -46.86 3.95
C ALA A 12 -2.00 -47.29 2.96
N ASN A 13 -2.37 -47.60 1.72
CA ASN A 13 -1.40 -47.94 0.67
C ASN A 13 -0.56 -46.72 0.25
N VAL A 14 -1.17 -45.53 0.13
CA VAL A 14 -0.44 -44.27 -0.11
C VAL A 14 0.57 -44.01 1.01
N GLU A 15 0.13 -44.07 2.27
CA GLU A 15 1.01 -43.82 3.42
C GLU A 15 2.16 -44.82 3.50
N LYS A 16 1.90 -46.09 3.22
CA LYS A 16 2.93 -47.14 3.14
C LYS A 16 3.95 -46.85 2.02
N ALA A 17 3.49 -46.50 0.83
CA ALA A 17 4.37 -46.16 -0.30
C ALA A 17 5.22 -44.92 0.01
N LEU A 18 4.63 -43.86 0.60
CA LEU A 18 5.37 -42.66 1.01
C LEU A 18 6.37 -42.94 2.12
N THR A 19 6.06 -43.83 3.06
CA THR A 19 7.00 -44.25 4.10
C THR A 19 8.23 -44.95 3.50
N LEU A 20 8.01 -45.88 2.57
CA LEU A 20 9.09 -46.54 1.82
C LEU A 20 9.89 -45.52 0.98
N PHE A 21 9.20 -44.53 0.39
CA PHE A 21 9.85 -43.47 -0.36
C PHE A 21 10.70 -42.55 0.52
N GLY A 22 10.24 -42.19 1.72
CA GLY A 22 11.02 -41.45 2.71
C GLY A 22 12.31 -42.18 3.07
N GLN A 23 12.27 -43.51 3.22
CA GLN A 23 13.47 -44.33 3.45
C GLN A 23 14.44 -44.35 2.25
N LEU A 24 13.96 -44.12 1.03
CA LEU A 24 14.82 -43.96 -0.15
C LEU A 24 15.50 -42.59 -0.17
N LEU A 25 14.79 -41.52 0.22
CA LEU A 25 15.38 -40.17 0.27
C LEU A 25 16.52 -40.07 1.31
N THR A 26 16.52 -40.90 2.34
CA THR A 26 17.63 -41.01 3.31
C THR A 26 18.81 -41.85 2.80
N LYS A 27 18.75 -42.36 1.55
CA LYS A 27 19.91 -43.00 0.89
C LYS A 27 20.64 -41.97 0.03
N LYS A 28 21.86 -41.62 0.46
CA LYS A 28 22.71 -40.58 -0.19
C LYS A 28 22.78 -40.74 -1.71
N HIS A 29 23.06 -41.94 -2.20
CA HIS A 29 23.23 -42.22 -3.62
C HIS A 29 21.91 -42.13 -4.41
N PHE A 30 20.78 -42.51 -3.80
CA PHE A 30 19.47 -42.31 -4.40
C PHE A 30 19.19 -40.83 -4.59
N LEU A 31 19.33 -40.02 -3.53
CA LEU A 31 19.01 -38.60 -3.55
C LEU A 31 19.90 -37.81 -4.52
N LEU A 32 21.21 -38.09 -4.53
CA LEU A 32 22.13 -37.47 -5.49
C LEU A 32 21.76 -37.83 -6.94
N THR A 33 21.51 -39.11 -7.22
CA THR A 33 21.13 -39.57 -8.56
C THR A 33 19.80 -38.97 -9.00
N PHE A 34 18.82 -38.92 -8.09
CA PHE A 34 17.51 -38.32 -8.32
C PHE A 34 17.63 -36.85 -8.72
N ILE A 35 18.30 -36.03 -7.92
CA ILE A 35 18.48 -34.59 -8.21
C ILE A 35 19.20 -34.37 -9.54
N ARG A 36 20.33 -35.06 -9.77
CA ARG A 36 21.12 -34.94 -11.00
C ARG A 36 20.31 -35.34 -12.24
N THR A 37 19.47 -36.38 -12.12
CA THR A 37 18.62 -36.85 -13.22
C THR A 37 17.55 -35.83 -13.56
N LEU A 38 16.91 -35.22 -12.56
CA LEU A 38 15.92 -34.16 -12.77
C LEU A 38 16.55 -32.94 -13.44
N GLU A 39 17.70 -32.48 -12.95
CA GLU A 39 18.38 -31.31 -13.51
C GLU A 39 18.86 -31.49 -14.96
N ALA A 40 19.12 -32.74 -15.37
CA ALA A 40 19.49 -33.07 -16.75
C ALA A 40 18.30 -32.93 -17.73
N GLN A 41 17.05 -32.90 -17.24
CA GLN A 41 15.88 -32.83 -18.10
C GLN A 41 15.63 -31.39 -18.59
N ARG A 42 15.45 -31.23 -19.89
CA ARG A 42 15.14 -29.92 -20.51
C ARG A 42 13.79 -29.36 -20.07
N SER A 43 12.83 -30.25 -19.75
CA SER A 43 11.49 -29.89 -19.26
C SER A 43 11.46 -29.54 -17.78
N PHE A 44 12.56 -29.71 -17.05
CA PHE A 44 12.67 -29.33 -15.64
C PHE A 44 13.01 -27.83 -15.55
N SER A 45 12.04 -27.03 -15.14
CA SER A 45 12.11 -25.56 -15.14
C SER A 45 12.88 -25.00 -13.92
N MET A 46 13.19 -23.70 -13.93
CA MET A 46 13.79 -23.03 -12.76
C MET A 46 12.86 -23.05 -11.54
N ARG A 47 11.55 -23.04 -11.78
CA ARG A 47 10.54 -23.17 -10.74
C ARG A 47 10.55 -24.56 -10.12
N ASP A 48 10.62 -25.60 -10.95
CA ASP A 48 10.69 -26.99 -10.49
C ASP A 48 11.94 -27.23 -9.64
N ARG A 49 13.10 -26.70 -10.04
CA ARG A 49 14.33 -26.72 -9.23
C ARG A 49 14.09 -26.12 -7.84
N GLY A 50 13.44 -24.96 -7.82
CA GLY A 50 13.08 -24.24 -6.60
C GLY A 50 12.16 -25.05 -5.68
N ASN A 51 11.13 -25.67 -6.26
CA ASN A 51 10.14 -26.47 -5.56
C ASN A 51 10.76 -27.76 -5.00
N VAL A 52 11.48 -28.52 -5.81
CA VAL A 52 12.13 -29.77 -5.40
C VAL A 52 13.14 -29.52 -4.27
N ALA A 53 13.95 -28.46 -4.36
CA ALA A 53 14.87 -28.09 -3.30
C ALA A 53 14.16 -27.78 -1.97
N SER A 54 13.04 -27.04 -2.00
CA SER A 54 12.26 -26.74 -0.80
C SER A 54 11.59 -27.98 -0.23
N LEU A 55 10.96 -28.81 -1.07
CA LEU A 55 10.32 -30.04 -0.64
C LEU A 55 11.32 -31.02 -0.02
N ILE A 56 12.50 -31.20 -0.63
CA ILE A 56 13.57 -32.06 -0.08
C ILE A 56 14.04 -31.53 1.28
N MET A 57 14.30 -30.22 1.40
CA MET A 57 14.75 -29.65 2.67
C MET A 57 13.68 -29.73 3.76
N THR A 58 12.41 -29.62 3.41
CA THR A 58 11.29 -29.84 4.35
C THR A 58 11.18 -31.32 4.74
N ALA A 59 11.23 -32.25 3.78
CA ALA A 59 11.16 -33.69 4.06
C ALA A 59 12.34 -34.19 4.90
N LEU A 60 13.51 -33.57 4.76
CA LEU A 60 14.74 -33.89 5.49
C LEU A 60 15.02 -32.94 6.67
N GLN A 61 14.05 -32.12 7.08
CA GLN A 61 14.25 -31.20 8.20
C GLN A 61 14.58 -31.97 9.50
N GLY A 62 14.00 -33.15 9.71
CA GLY A 62 14.32 -34.02 10.85
C GLY A 62 15.71 -34.67 10.79
N GLU A 63 16.45 -34.51 9.71
CA GLU A 63 17.74 -35.18 9.41
C GLU A 63 18.75 -34.18 8.83
N LEU A 64 18.90 -33.00 9.45
CA LEU A 64 19.72 -31.91 8.89
C LEU A 64 21.20 -32.27 8.74
N GLU A 65 21.73 -33.17 9.56
CA GLU A 65 23.10 -33.70 9.40
C GLU A 65 23.25 -34.36 8.03
N TYR A 66 22.36 -35.32 7.71
CA TYR A 66 22.34 -35.99 6.43
C TYR A 66 22.09 -35.01 5.28
N ALA A 67 21.13 -34.10 5.42
CA ALA A 67 20.83 -33.08 4.42
C ALA A 67 22.04 -32.18 4.13
N THR A 68 22.79 -31.80 5.15
CA THR A 68 24.02 -31.01 5.03
C THR A 68 25.11 -31.77 4.29
N GLY A 69 25.28 -33.06 4.58
CA GLY A 69 26.23 -33.92 3.85
C GLY A 69 25.90 -34.06 2.37
N VAL A 70 24.61 -34.16 2.01
CA VAL A 70 24.14 -34.17 0.62
C VAL A 70 24.35 -32.81 -0.05
N LEU A 71 24.02 -31.72 0.65
CA LEU A 71 24.21 -30.36 0.15
C LEU A 71 25.68 -30.06 -0.16
N LYS A 72 26.61 -30.38 0.74
CA LYS A 72 28.05 -30.19 0.51
C LYS A 72 28.52 -30.94 -0.75
N GLN A 73 28.05 -32.18 -0.94
CA GLN A 73 28.40 -32.96 -2.13
C GLN A 73 27.86 -32.30 -3.40
N LEU A 74 26.58 -31.90 -3.43
CA LEU A 74 25.99 -31.24 -4.60
C LEU A 74 26.66 -29.91 -4.92
N LEU A 75 27.08 -29.15 -3.90
CA LEU A 75 27.83 -27.91 -4.09
C LEU A 75 29.24 -28.17 -4.62
N SER A 76 29.95 -29.20 -4.12
CA SER A 76 31.23 -29.61 -4.69
C SER A 76 31.08 -29.97 -6.18
N ASP A 77 30.09 -30.81 -6.52
CA ASP A 77 29.84 -31.19 -7.91
C ASP A 77 29.54 -29.97 -8.79
N LEU A 78 28.79 -28.99 -8.25
CA LEU A 78 28.47 -27.75 -8.95
C LEU A 78 29.72 -26.89 -9.19
N ILE A 79 30.61 -26.80 -8.20
CA ILE A 79 31.89 -26.09 -8.30
C ILE A 79 32.78 -26.77 -9.34
N ASP A 80 33.01 -28.08 -9.20
CA ASP A 80 33.81 -28.89 -10.13
C ASP A 80 33.29 -28.67 -11.57
N LYS A 81 31.98 -28.86 -11.81
CA LYS A 81 31.36 -28.66 -13.13
C LYS A 81 31.50 -27.24 -13.67
N ASN A 82 31.39 -26.22 -12.81
CA ASN A 82 31.50 -24.82 -13.24
C ASN A 82 32.92 -24.49 -13.71
N LEU A 83 33.92 -24.95 -12.96
CA LEU A 83 35.34 -24.76 -13.26
C LEU A 83 35.77 -25.57 -14.48
N ASP A 84 35.31 -26.82 -14.61
CA ASP A 84 35.56 -27.67 -15.78
C ASP A 84 34.97 -27.09 -17.07
N SER A 85 33.81 -26.42 -16.95
CA SER A 85 33.17 -25.70 -18.07
C SER A 85 33.92 -24.43 -18.48
N LYS A 86 35.06 -24.11 -17.83
CA LYS A 86 35.85 -22.88 -18.02
C LYS A 86 35.06 -21.60 -17.82
N ASN A 87 34.02 -21.64 -16.99
CA ASN A 87 33.30 -20.43 -16.59
C ASN A 87 34.19 -19.59 -15.67
N HIS A 88 33.98 -18.28 -15.70
CA HIS A 88 34.73 -17.39 -14.82
C HIS A 88 34.38 -17.67 -13.34
N PRO A 89 35.35 -17.98 -12.45
CA PRO A 89 35.06 -18.42 -11.08
C PRO A 89 34.17 -17.46 -10.26
N LYS A 90 34.30 -16.15 -10.45
CA LYS A 90 33.43 -15.12 -9.83
C LYS A 90 31.93 -15.23 -10.22
N LEU A 91 31.57 -16.01 -11.25
CA LEU A 91 30.17 -16.21 -11.66
C LEU A 91 29.49 -17.36 -10.91
N LEU A 92 30.23 -18.19 -10.18
CA LEU A 92 29.69 -19.28 -9.38
C LEU A 92 28.71 -18.73 -8.32
N LEU A 93 27.60 -19.43 -8.11
CA LEU A 93 26.52 -19.05 -7.18
C LEU A 93 25.90 -17.68 -7.46
N ARG A 94 26.14 -17.05 -8.62
CA ARG A 94 25.58 -15.72 -8.92
C ARG A 94 24.09 -15.74 -9.26
N ARG A 95 23.61 -16.84 -9.84
CA ARG A 95 22.20 -17.04 -10.24
C ARG A 95 21.73 -18.37 -9.70
N THR A 96 20.49 -18.47 -9.23
CA THR A 96 19.91 -19.73 -8.75
C THR A 96 19.52 -20.62 -9.94
N GLU A 97 20.46 -21.41 -10.44
CA GLU A 97 20.26 -22.25 -11.62
C GLU A 97 20.27 -23.76 -11.30
N SER A 98 20.54 -24.11 -10.04
CA SER A 98 20.53 -25.47 -9.53
C SER A 98 19.65 -25.67 -8.28
N VAL A 99 19.24 -26.92 -8.05
CA VAL A 99 18.59 -27.41 -6.83
C VAL A 99 19.49 -27.18 -5.63
N ALA A 100 20.80 -27.44 -5.77
CA ALA A 100 21.80 -27.28 -4.69
C ALA A 100 21.83 -25.85 -4.13
N GLU A 101 21.81 -24.84 -5.00
CA GLU A 101 21.81 -23.43 -4.60
C GLU A 101 20.54 -23.01 -3.86
N LYS A 102 19.39 -23.57 -4.26
CA LYS A 102 18.15 -23.34 -3.54
C LYS A 102 18.15 -24.08 -2.20
N MET A 103 18.65 -25.32 -2.15
CA MET A 103 18.83 -26.07 -0.91
C MET A 103 19.74 -25.31 0.07
N LEU A 104 20.82 -24.71 -0.42
CA LEU A 104 21.72 -23.85 0.36
C LEU A 104 20.98 -22.66 0.97
N THR A 105 20.13 -21.99 0.19
CA THR A 105 19.32 -20.87 0.69
C THR A 105 18.36 -21.33 1.79
N ASN A 106 17.72 -22.49 1.61
CA ASN A 106 16.82 -23.08 2.60
C ASN A 106 17.57 -23.54 3.87
N TRP A 107 18.78 -24.08 3.71
CA TRP A 107 19.66 -24.48 4.81
C TRP A 107 20.05 -23.30 5.69
N PHE A 108 20.48 -22.18 5.09
CA PHE A 108 20.68 -20.95 5.86
C PHE A 108 19.39 -20.44 6.48
N THR A 109 18.25 -20.58 5.81
CA THR A 109 16.96 -20.14 6.37
C THR A 109 16.63 -20.87 7.67
N PHE A 110 16.85 -22.18 7.74
CA PHE A 110 16.65 -22.94 8.97
C PHE A 110 17.64 -22.52 10.07
N LEU A 111 18.94 -22.46 9.74
CA LEU A 111 19.99 -22.29 10.77
C LEU A 111 20.21 -20.85 11.22
N LEU A 112 19.78 -19.87 10.42
CA LEU A 112 19.85 -18.45 10.76
C LEU A 112 18.56 -17.90 11.39
N PHE A 113 17.51 -18.71 11.50
CA PHE A 113 16.26 -18.27 12.13
C PHE A 113 16.47 -17.79 13.57
N LYS A 114 17.30 -18.50 14.35
CA LYS A 114 17.66 -18.07 15.72
C LYS A 114 18.35 -16.71 15.73
N PHE A 115 19.30 -16.49 14.81
CA PHE A 115 20.00 -15.22 14.67
C PHE A 115 19.08 -14.07 14.23
N LEU A 116 18.12 -14.34 13.33
CA LEU A 116 17.05 -13.39 13.02
C LEU A 116 16.23 -13.06 14.27
N LYS A 117 15.82 -14.07 15.05
CA LYS A 117 14.99 -13.87 16.24
C LYS A 117 15.71 -13.08 17.35
N GLU A 118 17.00 -13.34 17.55
CA GLU A 118 17.76 -12.83 18.71
C GLU A 118 18.58 -11.57 18.40
N CYS A 119 18.98 -11.34 17.16
CA CYS A 119 19.91 -10.26 16.79
C CYS A 119 19.36 -9.37 15.67
N ALA A 120 19.17 -9.91 14.47
CA ALA A 120 18.91 -9.10 13.27
C ALA A 120 17.43 -8.71 13.07
N GLY A 121 16.51 -9.35 13.77
CA GLY A 121 15.07 -9.12 13.62
C GLY A 121 14.62 -7.78 14.18
N GLU A 122 15.15 -7.37 15.34
CA GLU A 122 14.86 -6.06 15.93
C GLU A 122 15.24 -4.90 14.98
N PRO A 123 16.49 -4.76 14.50
CA PRO A 123 16.84 -3.67 13.61
C PRO A 123 16.10 -3.74 12.26
N LEU A 124 15.80 -4.94 11.74
CA LEU A 124 14.99 -5.09 10.53
C LEU A 124 13.55 -4.58 10.72
N PHE A 125 12.92 -4.93 11.84
CA PHE A 125 11.58 -4.48 12.17
C PHE A 125 11.56 -2.97 12.44
N MET A 126 12.57 -2.44 13.12
CA MET A 126 12.73 -1.00 13.36
C MET A 126 12.92 -0.22 12.07
N LEU A 127 13.72 -0.73 11.11
CA LEU A 127 13.85 -0.14 9.79
C LEU A 127 12.50 -0.11 9.05
N TYR A 128 11.78 -1.23 9.03
CA TYR A 128 10.44 -1.30 8.43
C TYR A 128 9.48 -0.28 9.05
N CYS A 129 9.44 -0.20 10.39
CA CYS A 129 8.59 0.76 11.11
C CYS A 129 8.98 2.21 10.80
N ALA A 130 10.28 2.52 10.81
CA ALA A 130 10.80 3.84 10.51
C ALA A 130 10.47 4.27 9.08
N MET A 131 10.61 3.35 8.11
CA MET A 131 10.21 3.58 6.72
C MET A 131 8.73 3.89 6.63
N LYS A 132 7.87 2.99 7.14
CA LYS A 132 6.41 3.17 7.10
C LYS A 132 5.98 4.52 7.68
N GLN A 133 6.46 4.84 8.89
CA GLN A 133 6.16 6.11 9.55
C GLN A 133 6.68 7.32 8.76
N GLN A 134 7.87 7.24 8.16
CA GLN A 134 8.44 8.34 7.39
C GLN A 134 7.64 8.59 6.10
N MET A 135 7.17 7.54 5.42
CA MET A 135 6.33 7.70 4.22
C MET A 135 4.98 8.32 4.58
N GLU A 136 4.36 7.86 5.67
CA GLU A 136 3.02 8.28 6.12
C GLU A 136 2.94 9.72 6.64
N LYS A 137 4.09 10.36 6.93
CA LYS A 137 4.18 11.81 7.25
C LYS A 137 3.87 12.71 6.06
N GLY A 138 3.89 12.18 4.84
CA GLY A 138 3.62 12.92 3.61
C GLY A 138 2.50 12.28 2.79
N PRO A 139 1.99 12.97 1.77
CA PRO A 139 0.98 12.43 0.87
C PRO A 139 1.45 11.14 0.19
N ILE A 140 0.57 10.14 0.15
CA ILE A 140 0.75 8.88 -0.59
C ILE A 140 -0.44 8.75 -1.55
N ASP A 141 -0.16 8.60 -2.83
CA ASP A 141 -1.19 8.37 -3.84
C ASP A 141 -1.68 6.92 -3.78
N ALA A 142 -2.99 6.71 -3.64
CA ALA A 142 -3.57 5.40 -3.36
C ALA A 142 -3.66 4.51 -4.61
N ILE A 143 -3.53 5.11 -5.80
CA ILE A 143 -3.65 4.40 -7.09
C ILE A 143 -2.27 4.02 -7.62
N THR A 144 -1.34 4.97 -7.65
CA THR A 144 0.01 4.80 -8.18
C THR A 144 1.00 4.24 -7.14
N GLY A 145 0.71 4.43 -5.86
CA GLY A 145 1.62 4.10 -4.76
C GLY A 145 2.82 5.04 -4.66
N GLU A 146 2.81 6.18 -5.37
CA GLU A 146 3.82 7.22 -5.23
C GLU A 146 3.66 7.96 -3.90
N ALA A 147 4.77 8.40 -3.30
CA ALA A 147 4.76 9.16 -2.05
C ALA A 147 5.65 10.40 -2.11
N ARG A 148 5.34 11.39 -1.27
CA ARG A 148 6.16 12.60 -1.13
C ARG A 148 7.54 12.30 -0.54
N TYR A 149 7.59 11.46 0.47
CA TYR A 149 8.80 10.93 1.06
C TYR A 149 8.98 9.53 0.51
N SER A 150 10.14 9.26 -0.08
CA SER A 150 10.48 7.98 -0.71
C SER A 150 12.01 7.88 -0.75
N LEU A 151 12.54 6.66 -0.73
CA LEU A 151 13.93 6.37 -1.10
C LEU A 151 14.07 6.02 -2.59
N SER A 152 12.96 5.62 -3.24
CA SER A 152 12.90 5.28 -4.65
C SER A 152 12.46 6.50 -5.48
N GLU A 153 13.27 6.85 -6.48
CA GLU A 153 12.95 7.93 -7.42
C GLU A 153 11.69 7.62 -8.25
N ASP A 154 11.48 6.36 -8.62
CA ASP A 154 10.34 5.89 -9.42
C ASP A 154 9.01 6.01 -8.67
N LYS A 155 9.06 6.05 -7.33
CA LYS A 155 7.88 6.18 -6.46
C LYS A 155 7.77 7.55 -5.80
N LEU A 156 8.47 8.56 -6.33
CA LEU A 156 8.43 9.91 -5.79
C LEU A 156 7.33 10.74 -6.47
N ILE A 157 6.42 11.33 -5.69
CA ILE A 157 5.41 12.27 -6.23
C ILE A 157 6.12 13.50 -6.79
N ARG A 158 5.96 13.71 -8.10
CA ARG A 158 6.51 14.87 -8.82
C ARG A 158 5.57 16.08 -8.83
N GLN A 159 4.28 15.90 -8.50
CA GLN A 159 3.33 16.99 -8.45
C GLN A 159 3.41 17.78 -7.13
N GLN A 160 3.08 19.07 -7.17
CA GLN A 160 2.92 19.88 -5.96
C GLN A 160 1.56 19.57 -5.34
N ILE A 161 1.58 18.95 -4.16
CA ILE A 161 0.39 18.61 -3.39
C ILE A 161 0.43 19.42 -2.10
N ASP A 162 -0.55 20.29 -1.91
CA ASP A 162 -0.75 21.00 -0.65
C ASP A 162 -1.53 20.11 0.31
N TYR A 163 -0.99 19.91 1.51
CA TYR A 163 -1.58 19.05 2.52
C TYR A 163 -1.43 19.65 3.91
N LYS A 164 -2.32 19.25 4.82
CA LYS A 164 -2.33 19.62 6.23
C LYS A 164 -2.49 18.37 7.07
N THR A 165 -1.77 18.33 8.19
CA THR A 165 -1.96 17.29 9.20
C THR A 165 -3.24 17.56 9.98
N LEU A 166 -4.05 16.53 10.16
CA LEU A 166 -5.27 16.53 10.96
C LEU A 166 -5.09 15.53 12.10
N THR A 167 -5.58 15.90 13.28
CA THR A 167 -5.62 15.03 14.46
C THR A 167 -7.03 14.49 14.63
N LEU A 168 -7.17 13.17 14.61
CA LEU A 168 -8.45 12.47 14.74
C LEU A 168 -8.46 11.70 16.05
N HIS A 169 -9.60 11.68 16.73
CA HIS A 169 -9.80 10.92 17.96
C HIS A 169 -10.66 9.70 17.67
N CYS A 170 -10.06 8.51 17.71
CA CYS A 170 -10.73 7.26 17.41
C CYS A 170 -11.31 6.62 18.67
N VAL A 171 -12.61 6.38 18.68
CA VAL A 171 -13.26 5.59 19.72
C VAL A 171 -12.80 4.14 19.59
N ASN A 172 -12.47 3.51 20.72
CA ASN A 172 -12.05 2.13 20.76
C ASN A 172 -13.22 1.21 20.33
N PRO A 173 -13.06 0.38 19.29
CA PRO A 173 -14.12 -0.53 18.83
C PRO A 173 -14.59 -1.54 19.89
N GLU A 174 -13.71 -1.92 20.81
CA GLU A 174 -14.00 -2.94 21.84
C GLU A 174 -14.62 -2.32 23.11
N ASN A 175 -14.40 -1.03 23.34
CA ASN A 175 -14.94 -0.31 24.49
C ASN A 175 -15.29 1.13 24.11
N GLU A 176 -16.56 1.38 23.79
CA GLU A 176 -17.03 2.72 23.40
C GLU A 176 -16.83 3.77 24.51
N ASN A 177 -16.70 3.36 25.78
CA ASN A 177 -16.44 4.23 26.92
C ASN A 177 -14.94 4.30 27.29
N GLY A 178 -14.07 3.64 26.54
CA GLY A 178 -12.62 3.67 26.73
C GLY A 178 -11.98 4.98 26.27
N PRO A 179 -10.70 5.21 26.59
CA PRO A 179 -9.98 6.39 26.14
C PRO A 179 -9.85 6.41 24.60
N GLU A 180 -10.12 7.57 24.00
CA GLU A 180 -10.00 7.77 22.56
C GLU A 180 -8.53 7.72 22.12
N VAL A 181 -8.25 6.99 21.03
CA VAL A 181 -6.91 6.87 20.46
C VAL A 181 -6.68 8.03 19.51
N THR A 182 -5.67 8.85 19.79
CA THR A 182 -5.34 10.01 18.94
C THR A 182 -4.46 9.59 17.77
N VAL A 183 -4.88 9.89 16.54
CA VAL A 183 -4.20 9.49 15.30
C VAL A 183 -4.00 10.70 14.40
N LYS A 184 -2.79 10.86 13.87
CA LYS A 184 -2.45 11.92 12.91
C LYS A 184 -2.65 11.40 11.48
N CYS A 185 -3.52 12.06 10.74
CA CYS A 185 -3.78 11.80 9.32
C CYS A 185 -3.48 13.05 8.50
N LEU A 186 -3.49 12.93 7.18
CA LEU A 186 -3.40 14.07 6.27
C LEU A 186 -4.77 14.34 5.68
N ASN A 187 -5.10 15.61 5.45
CA ASN A 187 -6.34 15.98 4.76
C ASN A 187 -6.43 15.34 3.36
N CYS A 188 -5.30 15.08 2.70
CA CYS A 188 -5.22 14.42 1.42
C CYS A 188 -5.23 12.88 1.50
N ASP A 189 -5.37 12.26 2.68
CA ASP A 189 -5.48 10.80 2.77
C ASP A 189 -6.88 10.36 2.30
N THR A 190 -6.95 9.23 1.59
CA THR A 190 -8.22 8.58 1.26
C THR A 190 -8.88 7.98 2.51
N VAL A 191 -10.17 7.65 2.44
CA VAL A 191 -10.88 7.03 3.56
C VAL A 191 -10.24 5.69 3.93
N THR A 192 -9.80 4.88 2.96
CA THR A 192 -9.09 3.62 3.24
C THR A 192 -7.73 3.86 3.91
N GLN A 193 -6.94 4.84 3.45
CA GLN A 193 -5.67 5.18 4.10
C GLN A 193 -5.87 5.65 5.55
N VAL A 194 -6.95 6.40 5.82
CA VAL A 194 -7.31 6.78 7.18
C VAL A 194 -7.70 5.56 8.02
N LYS A 195 -8.51 4.64 7.49
CA LYS A 195 -8.85 3.39 8.17
C LYS A 195 -7.62 2.56 8.52
N GLU A 196 -6.67 2.43 7.60
CA GLU A 196 -5.40 1.73 7.84
C GLU A 196 -4.59 2.37 8.98
N LYS A 197 -4.42 3.70 8.96
CA LYS A 197 -3.74 4.45 10.03
C LYS A 197 -4.43 4.29 11.39
N LEU A 198 -5.76 4.30 11.40
CA LEU A 198 -6.55 4.07 12.62
C LEU A 198 -6.38 2.64 13.14
N LEU A 199 -6.46 1.64 12.27
CA LEU A 199 -6.26 0.24 12.62
C LEU A 199 -4.85 0.00 13.18
N ASP A 200 -3.82 0.62 12.60
CA ASP A 200 -2.45 0.54 13.12
C ASP A 200 -2.30 1.15 14.52
N ALA A 201 -3.00 2.25 14.80
CA ALA A 201 -2.95 2.92 16.09
C ALA A 201 -3.75 2.16 17.17
N VAL A 202 -4.97 1.73 16.84
CA VAL A 202 -5.86 1.00 17.76
C VAL A 202 -5.30 -0.38 18.09
N TYR A 203 -4.78 -1.10 17.08
CA TYR A 203 -4.28 -2.46 17.23
C TYR A 203 -2.75 -2.55 17.23
N LYS A 204 -2.05 -1.52 17.71
CA LYS A 204 -0.58 -1.44 17.72
C LYS A 204 0.09 -2.66 18.39
N GLY A 205 -0.54 -3.25 19.40
CA GLY A 205 -0.05 -4.42 20.13
C GLY A 205 -0.39 -5.78 19.51
N SER A 206 -1.22 -5.82 18.46
CA SER A 206 -1.70 -7.06 17.86
C SER A 206 -0.99 -7.36 16.53
N PRO A 207 -0.69 -8.64 16.21
CA PRO A 207 -0.16 -9.05 14.90
C PRO A 207 -1.09 -8.62 13.76
N TYR A 208 -0.57 -8.31 12.57
CA TYR A 208 -1.37 -7.77 11.47
C TYR A 208 -2.49 -8.74 11.03
N SER A 209 -2.20 -10.04 10.92
CA SER A 209 -3.18 -11.06 10.48
C SER A 209 -4.41 -11.21 11.38
N GLN A 210 -4.33 -10.76 12.63
CA GLN A 210 -5.41 -10.82 13.61
C GLN A 210 -6.30 -9.57 13.62
N ARG A 211 -5.91 -8.51 12.89
CA ARG A 211 -6.62 -7.23 12.87
C ARG A 211 -7.78 -7.28 11.87
N PRO A 212 -8.85 -6.49 12.10
CA PRO A 212 -9.85 -6.25 11.07
C PRO A 212 -9.21 -5.63 9.82
N LYS A 213 -9.64 -6.04 8.62
CA LYS A 213 -9.19 -5.39 7.38
C LYS A 213 -9.92 -4.07 7.21
N ALA A 214 -9.26 -3.09 6.61
CA ALA A 214 -9.89 -1.81 6.27
C ALA A 214 -11.15 -1.98 5.38
N ALA A 215 -11.17 -3.00 4.52
CA ALA A 215 -12.33 -3.30 3.67
C ALA A 215 -13.59 -3.72 4.46
N ASP A 216 -13.40 -4.36 5.61
CA ASP A 216 -14.46 -4.90 6.47
C ASP A 216 -15.00 -3.87 7.48
N MET A 217 -14.35 -2.70 7.55
CA MET A 217 -14.69 -1.63 8.48
C MET A 217 -15.27 -0.43 7.74
N ASP A 218 -16.31 0.16 8.31
CA ASP A 218 -16.83 1.47 7.96
C ASP A 218 -16.20 2.55 8.86
N LEU A 219 -15.89 3.69 8.26
CA LEU A 219 -15.36 4.86 8.97
C LEU A 219 -16.52 5.77 9.36
N GLU A 220 -16.91 5.77 10.63
CA GLU A 220 -17.98 6.60 11.16
C GLU A 220 -17.42 7.88 11.76
N TRP A 221 -17.79 9.03 11.22
CA TRP A 221 -17.56 10.34 11.83
C TRP A 221 -18.69 10.67 12.80
N ARG A 222 -18.35 10.89 14.09
CA ARG A 222 -19.29 11.15 15.19
C ARG A 222 -19.30 12.64 15.52
N GLN A 223 -20.43 13.30 15.29
CA GLN A 223 -20.64 14.71 15.62
C GLN A 223 -21.68 14.84 16.76
N GLY A 224 -21.18 14.98 17.99
CA GLY A 224 -22.02 15.02 19.18
C GLY A 224 -22.74 13.70 19.45
N ARG A 225 -23.83 13.73 20.25
CA ARG A 225 -24.52 12.50 20.70
C ARG A 225 -25.41 11.83 19.65
N LEU A 226 -25.80 12.52 18.57
CA LEU A 226 -26.86 12.07 17.66
C LEU A 226 -26.47 11.98 16.18
N ALA A 227 -25.42 12.67 15.72
CA ALA A 227 -25.05 12.65 14.30
C ALA A 227 -23.87 11.70 14.04
N ARG A 228 -24.11 10.69 13.19
CA ARG A 228 -23.13 9.69 12.75
C ARG A 228 -23.13 9.62 11.23
N ILE A 229 -21.98 9.85 10.60
CA ILE A 229 -21.82 9.90 9.14
C ILE A 229 -20.78 8.87 8.72
N ILE A 230 -21.14 7.96 7.80
CA ILE A 230 -20.18 6.99 7.25
C ILE A 230 -19.44 7.66 6.09
N LEU A 231 -18.11 7.62 6.14
CA LEU A 231 -17.22 8.09 5.09
C LEU A 231 -16.77 6.88 4.25
N GLN A 232 -16.67 7.06 2.93
CA GLN A 232 -16.29 6.00 1.98
C GLN A 232 -15.39 6.58 0.88
N ASP A 233 -14.48 5.76 0.34
CA ASP A 233 -13.60 6.18 -0.77
C ASP A 233 -14.40 6.58 -2.01
N GLU A 234 -15.57 5.96 -2.21
CA GLU A 234 -16.54 6.29 -3.23
C GLU A 234 -17.95 6.29 -2.62
N ASP A 235 -18.68 7.37 -2.80
CA ASP A 235 -20.09 7.51 -2.46
C ASP A 235 -20.80 8.40 -3.51
N VAL A 236 -22.08 8.71 -3.28
CA VAL A 236 -22.87 9.63 -4.12
C VAL A 236 -22.28 11.06 -4.17
N THR A 237 -21.29 11.35 -3.33
CA THR A 237 -20.60 12.62 -3.24
C THR A 237 -19.28 12.61 -4.01
N THR A 238 -18.87 11.49 -4.62
CA THR A 238 -17.60 11.40 -5.36
C THR A 238 -17.57 12.37 -6.54
N LYS A 239 -16.44 13.06 -6.73
CA LYS A 239 -16.26 13.98 -7.87
C LYS A 239 -15.91 13.19 -9.13
N ILE A 240 -16.67 13.42 -10.20
CA ILE A 240 -16.46 12.85 -11.54
C ILE A 240 -16.21 14.01 -12.51
N ASP A 241 -15.13 13.93 -13.27
CA ASP A 241 -14.67 14.96 -14.22
C ASP A 241 -14.11 14.26 -15.46
N ASN A 242 -14.76 14.43 -16.62
CA ASN A 242 -14.30 13.91 -17.92
C ASN A 242 -13.82 12.45 -17.88
N ASP A 243 -14.70 11.53 -17.47
CA ASP A 243 -14.43 10.09 -17.29
C ASP A 243 -13.39 9.74 -16.20
N TRP A 244 -12.97 10.71 -15.39
CA TRP A 244 -12.14 10.47 -14.22
C TRP A 244 -12.91 10.63 -12.92
N LYS A 245 -12.88 9.58 -12.10
CA LYS A 245 -13.46 9.60 -10.75
C LYS A 245 -12.36 9.76 -9.71
N ARG A 246 -12.48 10.79 -8.87
CA ARG A 246 -11.49 11.07 -7.81
C ARG A 246 -11.89 10.38 -6.52
N LEU A 247 -11.00 9.58 -5.93
CA LEU A 247 -11.23 8.99 -4.62
C LEU A 247 -11.47 10.07 -3.56
N ASN A 248 -12.45 9.83 -2.69
CA ASN A 248 -12.78 10.73 -1.59
C ASN A 248 -11.66 10.75 -0.56
N THR A 249 -11.33 11.95 -0.08
CA THR A 249 -10.31 12.22 0.94
C THR A 249 -10.93 12.90 2.16
N LEU A 250 -10.20 13.01 3.26
CA LEU A 250 -10.67 13.85 4.39
C LEU A 250 -10.95 15.30 3.94
N ALA A 251 -10.12 15.83 3.03
CA ALA A 251 -10.27 17.16 2.44
C ALA A 251 -11.55 17.27 1.60
N HIS A 252 -12.01 16.19 0.97
CA HIS A 252 -13.29 16.16 0.26
C HIS A 252 -14.47 16.41 1.21
N TYR A 253 -14.45 15.74 2.36
CA TYR A 253 -15.44 15.91 3.42
C TYR A 253 -15.22 17.16 4.30
N GLN A 254 -14.09 17.86 4.15
CA GLN A 254 -13.87 19.22 4.67
C GLN A 254 -14.45 20.28 3.73
N ASN A 255 -14.02 20.25 2.47
CA ASN A 255 -14.26 21.31 1.49
C ASN A 255 -15.71 21.40 1.02
N ARG A 256 -16.48 20.31 1.10
CA ARG A 256 -17.93 20.35 0.85
C ARG A 256 -18.72 21.17 1.87
N PHE A 257 -18.11 21.47 3.02
CA PHE A 257 -18.71 22.28 4.08
C PHE A 257 -17.85 23.51 4.44
N ALA A 258 -16.73 23.70 3.73
CA ALA A 258 -15.85 24.86 3.87
C ALA A 258 -16.48 26.23 3.52
N PRO A 259 -17.50 26.35 2.65
CA PRO A 259 -18.24 27.61 2.51
C PRO A 259 -18.98 28.03 3.79
N LEU A 260 -18.99 27.18 4.83
CA LEU A 260 -19.62 27.39 6.13
C LEU A 260 -18.58 27.50 7.27
N LEU A 261 -17.27 27.68 7.02
CA LEU A 261 -16.26 27.45 8.07
C LEU A 261 -15.08 28.44 8.13
N GLN A 262 -15.18 29.66 7.59
CA GLN A 262 -14.12 30.66 7.81
C GLN A 262 -14.52 31.72 8.86
N ASP A 263 -13.83 31.71 10.01
CA ASP A 263 -13.76 32.85 10.93
C ASP A 263 -12.30 33.41 10.97
N PRO A 264 -12.08 34.75 11.01
CA PRO A 264 -10.79 35.40 10.73
C PRO A 264 -9.76 35.50 11.85
N ASP A 265 -9.94 34.89 13.03
CA ASP A 265 -8.99 35.08 14.14
C ASP A 265 -8.26 33.78 14.50
N SER A 266 -7.11 33.57 13.86
CA SER A 266 -5.99 32.90 14.51
C SER A 266 -4.67 33.63 14.21
N PRO A 267 -3.78 33.78 15.20
CA PRO A 267 -2.68 34.73 15.14
C PRO A 267 -1.57 34.22 14.23
N LYS A 268 -1.09 35.09 13.32
CA LYS A 268 0.15 34.84 12.59
C LYS A 268 1.34 35.05 13.52
N GLU A 269 2.08 33.98 13.80
CA GLU A 269 3.44 34.06 14.33
C GLU A 269 4.28 34.99 13.44
N ARG A 270 4.80 36.06 14.04
CA ARG A 270 5.75 36.97 13.39
C ARG A 270 7.14 36.38 13.52
N SER A 271 7.75 36.08 12.38
CA SER A 271 9.20 35.99 12.24
C SER A 271 9.83 37.36 12.56
N SER A 272 10.82 37.33 13.44
CA SER A 272 11.71 38.44 13.73
C SER A 272 12.65 38.68 12.54
N SER A 273 12.62 39.89 11.99
CA SER A 273 13.83 40.50 11.45
C SER A 273 13.78 42.01 11.66
N SER A 274 14.88 42.49 12.21
CA SER A 274 15.23 43.82 12.64
C SER A 274 15.42 44.82 11.50
N THR A 275 15.13 46.10 11.80
CA THR A 275 15.87 47.36 11.48
C THR A 275 14.84 48.48 11.21
N GLY A 276 14.80 49.52 12.05
CA GLY A 276 15.43 50.82 11.76
C GLY A 276 14.32 51.87 11.57
N GLU A 277 13.88 52.52 12.66
CA GLU A 277 14.16 53.94 12.99
C GLU A 277 13.12 54.96 12.48
N ARG A 278 12.76 55.83 13.42
CA ARG A 278 11.90 57.02 13.40
C ARG A 278 12.12 57.95 12.19
N TYR A 279 11.10 58.71 11.81
CA TYR A 279 11.03 60.19 11.98
C TYR A 279 9.61 60.71 11.70
N GLU A 280 9.20 61.67 12.53
CA GLU A 280 7.98 62.48 12.42
C GLU A 280 8.07 63.49 11.26
N ALA A 281 6.93 63.87 10.66
CA ALA A 281 6.48 65.27 10.56
C ALA A 281 5.30 65.48 9.59
N LYS A 282 4.30 66.22 10.11
CA LYS A 282 3.54 67.31 9.49
C LYS A 282 2.63 67.04 8.27
N SER A 283 1.35 66.99 8.65
CA SER A 283 0.18 67.69 8.08
C SER A 283 0.34 68.67 6.90
N TYR A 284 -0.75 68.69 6.12
CA TYR A 284 -1.19 69.65 5.09
C TYR A 284 -0.57 69.50 3.70
N THR A 285 -1.26 68.74 2.84
CA THR A 285 -1.95 69.24 1.63
C THR A 285 -2.56 68.08 0.83
N LYS A 286 -3.64 68.36 0.10
CA LYS A 286 -4.44 67.46 -0.75
C LYS A 286 -5.43 66.53 -0.05
N ARG A 287 -6.45 67.20 0.52
CA ARG A 287 -7.84 66.76 0.41
C ARG A 287 -8.24 66.82 -1.07
N LEU A 288 -8.08 65.72 -1.79
CA LEU A 288 -8.77 65.40 -3.04
C LEU A 288 -8.56 63.90 -3.34
N GLN A 289 -9.67 63.16 -3.37
CA GLN A 289 -9.80 61.73 -3.73
C GLN A 289 -9.17 60.70 -2.78
N LYS A 290 -9.85 60.40 -1.66
CA LYS A 290 -9.97 59.02 -1.15
C LYS A 290 -11.06 58.92 -0.09
N ASP A 291 -12.31 59.03 -0.50
CA ASP A 291 -13.43 58.46 0.24
C ASP A 291 -14.31 57.71 -0.76
N LEU A 292 -14.89 56.60 -0.30
CA LEU A 292 -15.67 55.59 -1.02
C LEU A 292 -14.85 54.53 -1.80
N THR A 293 -14.65 53.37 -1.16
CA THR A 293 -15.31 52.11 -1.55
C THR A 293 -14.94 51.01 -0.55
N THR A 294 -15.65 50.93 0.57
CA THR A 294 -15.67 49.72 1.41
C THR A 294 -17.14 49.34 1.64
N GLY A 295 -17.73 48.66 0.66
CA GLY A 295 -19.07 48.08 0.74
C GLY A 295 -19.07 46.64 0.21
N PRO A 296 -20.11 45.84 0.48
CA PRO A 296 -20.17 44.44 0.07
C PRO A 296 -20.12 44.32 -1.46
N GLN A 297 -19.36 43.33 -1.96
CA GLN A 297 -19.22 43.01 -3.39
C GLN A 297 -20.29 42.01 -3.86
N THR A 298 -20.85 41.21 -2.95
CA THR A 298 -21.91 40.24 -3.26
C THR A 298 -23.11 40.47 -2.34
N LEU A 299 -24.31 40.48 -2.91
CA LEU A 299 -25.56 40.62 -2.18
C LEU A 299 -26.41 39.35 -2.39
N ILE A 300 -26.88 38.75 -1.31
CA ILE A 300 -27.77 37.60 -1.36
C ILE A 300 -29.13 38.01 -0.79
N VAL A 301 -30.18 37.91 -1.61
CA VAL A 301 -31.57 38.12 -1.20
C VAL A 301 -32.22 36.74 -1.12
N SER A 302 -32.57 36.32 0.10
CA SER A 302 -33.07 34.96 0.34
C SER A 302 -34.40 34.96 1.11
N ASP A 303 -35.17 33.89 0.93
CA ASP A 303 -36.23 33.50 1.86
C ASP A 303 -35.67 32.89 3.17
N GLY A 304 -36.57 32.41 4.04
CA GLY A 304 -36.22 31.85 5.35
C GLY A 304 -35.29 30.63 5.35
N ALA A 305 -35.13 29.93 4.22
CA ALA A 305 -34.37 28.67 4.17
C ALA A 305 -32.88 28.82 4.47
N VAL A 306 -32.34 30.02 4.24
CA VAL A 306 -30.91 30.36 4.35
C VAL A 306 -30.65 31.23 5.61
N ASN A 307 -31.69 31.55 6.39
CA ASN A 307 -31.63 32.53 7.50
C ASN A 307 -30.59 32.19 8.59
N LYS A 308 -30.42 30.91 8.93
CA LYS A 308 -29.41 30.46 9.89
C LYS A 308 -28.00 30.38 9.32
N THR A 309 -27.79 30.62 8.02
CA THR A 309 -26.47 30.60 7.39
C THR A 309 -25.81 31.99 7.34
N LYS A 310 -26.46 33.05 7.84
CA LYS A 310 -25.96 34.45 7.83
C LYS A 310 -24.54 34.62 8.39
N HIS A 311 -24.16 33.82 9.37
CA HIS A 311 -22.85 33.83 10.02
C HIS A 311 -21.73 33.13 9.20
N PHE A 312 -22.07 32.53 8.05
CA PHE A 312 -21.13 31.83 7.17
C PHE A 312 -20.65 32.69 5.99
N PHE A 313 -21.24 33.87 5.76
CA PHE A 313 -20.90 34.72 4.62
C PHE A 313 -19.79 35.73 4.99
N SER A 314 -18.88 35.99 4.05
CA SER A 314 -17.74 36.90 4.25
C SER A 314 -18.18 38.34 4.56
N LYS A 315 -17.31 39.19 5.15
CA LYS A 315 -17.59 40.64 5.33
C LYS A 315 -17.85 41.39 4.01
N ASN A 316 -17.49 40.80 2.86
CA ASN A 316 -17.77 41.33 1.52
C ASN A 316 -19.10 40.83 0.94
N THR A 317 -19.86 40.01 1.67
CA THR A 317 -21.13 39.43 1.26
C THR A 317 -22.22 39.82 2.25
N LYS A 318 -23.23 40.55 1.80
CA LYS A 318 -24.38 40.91 2.64
C LYS A 318 -25.55 39.99 2.31
N VAL A 319 -26.21 39.45 3.34
CA VAL A 319 -27.36 38.56 3.18
C VAL A 319 -28.59 39.19 3.82
N LEU A 320 -29.61 39.43 2.99
CA LEU A 320 -30.92 39.93 3.40
C LEU A 320 -31.90 38.76 3.32
N CYS A 321 -32.41 38.34 4.48
CA CYS A 321 -33.41 37.28 4.54
C CYS A 321 -34.78 37.87 4.84
N PHE A 322 -35.72 37.66 3.92
CA PHE A 322 -37.10 38.09 4.05
C PHE A 322 -37.95 36.84 4.27
N THR A 323 -38.16 36.47 5.54
CA THR A 323 -38.70 35.16 5.90
C THR A 323 -40.19 34.97 5.57
N ASN A 324 -40.92 36.07 5.36
CA ASN A 324 -42.37 36.06 5.09
C ASN A 324 -42.73 36.68 3.74
N ASP A 325 -41.75 37.14 2.96
CA ASP A 325 -41.98 37.82 1.70
C ASP A 325 -42.09 36.81 0.56
N MET A 326 -43.03 37.06 -0.34
CA MET A 326 -43.26 36.30 -1.56
C MET A 326 -42.46 36.86 -2.74
N VAL A 327 -42.47 36.15 -3.87
CA VAL A 327 -41.74 36.60 -5.07
C VAL A 327 -42.21 37.97 -5.55
N SER A 328 -43.51 38.25 -5.45
CA SER A 328 -44.10 39.57 -5.75
C SER A 328 -43.52 40.68 -4.87
N ASP A 329 -43.38 40.42 -3.57
CA ASP A 329 -42.89 41.40 -2.59
C ASP A 329 -41.40 41.69 -2.81
N ILE A 330 -40.63 40.64 -3.11
CA ILE A 330 -39.20 40.77 -3.46
C ILE A 330 -39.04 41.54 -4.77
N SER A 331 -39.92 41.31 -5.76
CA SER A 331 -39.92 42.03 -7.04
C SER A 331 -40.15 43.54 -6.90
N GLU A 332 -40.89 43.98 -5.87
CA GLU A 332 -41.07 45.40 -5.56
C GLU A 332 -39.84 45.99 -4.85
N LYS A 333 -39.23 45.25 -3.93
CA LYS A 333 -38.12 45.73 -3.09
C LYS A 333 -36.74 45.63 -3.76
N ILE A 334 -36.55 44.77 -4.77
CA ILE A 334 -35.22 44.43 -5.31
C ILE A 334 -34.47 45.64 -5.88
N LEU A 335 -35.19 46.60 -6.48
CA LEU A 335 -34.59 47.81 -7.07
C LEU A 335 -34.10 48.77 -5.98
N GLU A 336 -34.89 48.96 -4.92
CA GLU A 336 -34.52 49.79 -3.76
C GLU A 336 -33.33 49.16 -3.00
N ILE A 337 -33.38 47.85 -2.74
CA ILE A 337 -32.30 47.11 -2.08
C ILE A 337 -30.99 47.19 -2.86
N THR A 338 -31.04 47.13 -4.19
CA THR A 338 -29.84 47.23 -5.03
C THR A 338 -29.33 48.68 -5.09
N ALA A 339 -30.23 49.67 -5.09
CA ALA A 339 -29.87 51.09 -5.04
C ALA A 339 -29.17 51.49 -3.73
N GLU A 340 -29.55 50.87 -2.61
CA GLU A 340 -28.88 51.05 -1.31
C GLU A 340 -27.45 50.46 -1.27
N HIS A 341 -27.08 49.60 -2.22
CA HIS A 341 -25.80 48.90 -2.25
C HIS A 341 -25.06 49.06 -3.59
N PRO A 342 -24.59 50.27 -3.93
CA PRO A 342 -23.97 50.56 -5.23
C PRO A 342 -22.60 49.88 -5.46
N THR A 343 -22.01 49.25 -4.44
CA THR A 343 -20.73 48.53 -4.53
C THR A 343 -20.85 47.07 -4.94
N VAL A 344 -22.08 46.55 -5.04
CA VAL A 344 -22.36 45.14 -5.34
C VAL A 344 -22.10 44.86 -6.81
N LYS A 345 -21.32 43.80 -7.09
CA LYS A 345 -21.02 43.31 -8.43
C LYS A 345 -21.85 42.08 -8.80
N SER A 346 -22.22 41.27 -7.81
CA SER A 346 -22.99 40.04 -8.01
C SER A 346 -24.18 39.96 -7.05
N LEU A 347 -25.38 39.72 -7.59
CA LEU A 347 -26.65 39.58 -6.88
C LEU A 347 -27.15 38.13 -6.96
N VAL A 348 -27.37 37.47 -5.83
CA VAL A 348 -27.95 36.12 -5.77
C VAL A 348 -29.34 36.18 -5.17
N ILE A 349 -30.35 35.66 -5.87
CA ILE A 349 -31.74 35.65 -5.40
C ILE A 349 -32.18 34.19 -5.15
N HIS A 350 -32.62 33.90 -3.93
CA HIS A 350 -33.16 32.60 -3.52
C HIS A 350 -34.58 32.79 -2.93
N THR A 351 -35.61 32.48 -3.71
CA THR A 351 -37.00 32.69 -3.29
C THR A 351 -37.95 31.71 -3.99
N GLY A 352 -39.23 31.71 -3.58
CA GLY A 352 -40.31 30.93 -4.18
C GLY A 352 -40.70 29.68 -3.39
N ALA A 353 -39.96 29.32 -2.33
CA ALA A 353 -40.28 28.13 -1.53
C ALA A 353 -41.52 28.31 -0.64
N LEU A 354 -41.88 29.57 -0.32
CA LEU A 354 -43.08 29.96 0.43
C LEU A 354 -44.32 30.04 -0.49
N ASP A 355 -44.15 30.61 -1.68
CA ASP A 355 -45.21 30.83 -2.68
C ASP A 355 -45.84 29.54 -3.19
N VAL A 356 -45.07 28.44 -3.23
CA VAL A 356 -45.57 27.11 -3.60
C VAL A 356 -46.71 26.63 -2.69
N VAL A 357 -46.78 27.11 -1.44
CA VAL A 357 -47.84 26.76 -0.48
C VAL A 357 -49.21 27.32 -0.91
N LYS A 358 -49.24 28.43 -1.67
CA LYS A 358 -50.49 29.02 -2.19
C LYS A 358 -51.13 28.22 -3.33
N GLN A 359 -50.44 27.21 -3.86
CA GLN A 359 -50.90 26.36 -4.97
C GLN A 359 -51.20 27.10 -6.30
N GLN A 360 -50.79 28.36 -6.45
CA GLN A 360 -51.03 29.22 -7.61
C GLN A 360 -49.80 29.29 -8.54
N SER A 361 -49.45 28.18 -9.18
CA SER A 361 -48.20 28.07 -9.96
C SER A 361 -48.10 29.05 -11.14
N GLU A 362 -49.20 29.38 -11.82
CA GLU A 362 -49.18 30.34 -12.94
C GLU A 362 -49.01 31.79 -12.46
N VAL A 363 -49.56 32.13 -11.29
CA VAL A 363 -49.33 33.44 -10.65
C VAL A 363 -47.86 33.57 -10.26
N LEU A 364 -47.29 32.54 -9.61
CA LEU A 364 -45.88 32.51 -9.22
C LEU A 364 -44.93 32.63 -10.43
N LYS A 365 -45.23 31.97 -11.55
CA LYS A 365 -44.45 32.11 -12.79
C LYS A 365 -44.51 33.54 -13.34
N ARG A 366 -45.68 34.20 -13.29
CA ARG A 366 -45.81 35.61 -13.67
C ARG A 366 -44.97 36.50 -12.78
N ASP A 367 -45.03 36.30 -11.47
CA ASP A 367 -44.27 37.09 -10.50
C ASP A 367 -42.75 36.91 -10.68
N PHE A 368 -42.29 35.70 -11.02
CA PHE A 368 -40.89 35.46 -11.41
C PHE A 368 -40.50 36.13 -12.72
N ASN A 369 -41.37 36.14 -13.74
CA ASN A 369 -41.10 36.86 -14.98
C ASN A 369 -40.97 38.37 -14.74
N ASP A 370 -41.83 38.94 -13.89
CA ASP A 370 -41.76 40.35 -13.52
C ASP A 370 -40.47 40.65 -12.74
N LEU A 371 -40.06 39.75 -11.82
CA LEU A 371 -38.78 39.86 -11.10
C LEU A 371 -37.58 39.80 -12.06
N LEU A 372 -37.55 38.83 -12.98
CA LEU A 372 -36.45 38.67 -13.94
C LEU A 372 -36.34 39.89 -14.87
N ASN A 373 -37.47 40.42 -15.35
CA ASN A 373 -37.49 41.62 -16.20
C ASN A 373 -36.93 42.86 -15.49
N LYS A 374 -37.29 43.06 -14.20
CA LYS A 374 -36.74 44.16 -13.40
C LYS A 374 -35.25 44.01 -13.13
N VAL A 375 -34.82 42.80 -12.80
CA VAL A 375 -33.43 42.52 -12.41
C VAL A 375 -32.48 42.56 -13.61
N ARG A 376 -32.96 42.31 -14.84
CA ARG A 376 -32.20 42.51 -16.08
C ARG A 376 -31.81 43.96 -16.34
N CYS A 377 -32.51 44.92 -15.76
CA CYS A 377 -32.20 46.34 -15.90
C CYS A 377 -31.08 46.80 -14.96
N LEU A 378 -30.54 45.91 -14.10
CA LEU A 378 -29.47 46.21 -13.16
C LEU A 378 -28.10 46.00 -13.81
N ASN A 379 -27.14 46.89 -13.51
CA ASN A 379 -25.75 46.77 -13.96
C ASN A 379 -24.92 45.84 -13.05
N THR A 380 -25.51 44.71 -12.63
CA THR A 380 -24.93 43.71 -11.72
C THR A 380 -25.13 42.32 -12.28
N GLU A 381 -24.18 41.41 -12.04
CA GLU A 381 -24.33 40.02 -12.45
C GLU A 381 -25.35 39.30 -11.55
N VAL A 382 -26.39 38.71 -12.14
CA VAL A 382 -27.53 38.16 -11.39
C VAL A 382 -27.54 36.64 -11.47
N PHE A 383 -27.69 35.99 -10.31
CA PHE A 383 -27.83 34.55 -10.16
C PHE A 383 -29.17 34.20 -9.48
N ILE A 384 -29.99 33.39 -10.13
CA ILE A 384 -31.19 32.82 -9.53
C ILE A 384 -30.84 31.44 -8.96
N SER A 385 -30.98 31.29 -7.64
CA SER A 385 -30.81 30.03 -6.94
C SER A 385 -32.12 29.27 -6.92
N GLY A 386 -32.14 28.06 -7.48
CA GLY A 386 -33.34 27.20 -7.48
C GLY A 386 -33.82 26.86 -6.06
N PRO A 387 -35.12 26.55 -5.89
CA PRO A 387 -35.70 26.26 -4.58
C PRO A 387 -35.09 25.00 -3.96
N LEU A 388 -35.05 24.92 -2.63
CA LEU A 388 -34.61 23.70 -1.93
C LEU A 388 -35.76 22.66 -1.88
N PRO A 389 -35.46 21.35 -2.05
CA PRO A 389 -36.47 20.31 -1.99
C PRO A 389 -36.93 20.03 -0.56
N THR A 390 -38.16 19.54 -0.39
CA THR A 390 -38.64 18.99 0.88
C THR A 390 -38.13 17.56 1.10
N VAL A 391 -38.03 17.15 2.37
CA VAL A 391 -37.37 15.88 2.76
C VAL A 391 -38.19 14.62 2.49
N ARG A 392 -39.52 14.69 2.33
CA ARG A 392 -40.40 13.52 2.12
C ARG A 392 -40.94 13.47 0.69
N ARG A 393 -40.80 12.32 0.02
CA ARG A 393 -41.42 12.05 -1.29
C ARG A 393 -42.90 11.73 -1.10
N GLY A 394 -43.77 12.44 -1.82
CA GLY A 394 -45.23 12.25 -1.79
C GLY A 394 -46.03 13.47 -1.31
N ASP A 395 -45.35 14.51 -0.83
CA ASP A 395 -46.01 15.76 -0.45
C ASP A 395 -46.25 16.63 -1.70
N GLU A 396 -47.45 17.19 -1.85
CA GLU A 396 -47.84 18.01 -3.00
C GLU A 396 -46.84 19.16 -3.25
N ARG A 397 -46.27 19.67 -2.16
CA ARG A 397 -45.22 20.70 -2.14
C ARG A 397 -43.94 20.28 -2.87
N PHE A 398 -43.50 19.03 -2.73
CA PHE A 398 -42.29 18.54 -3.38
C PHE A 398 -42.40 18.60 -4.91
N SER A 399 -43.49 18.04 -5.43
CA SER A 399 -43.75 17.99 -6.88
C SER A 399 -43.83 19.40 -7.46
N ARG A 400 -44.48 20.33 -6.76
CA ARG A 400 -44.58 21.74 -7.17
C ARG A 400 -43.22 22.46 -7.14
N LEU A 401 -42.37 22.21 -6.13
CA LEU A 401 -41.00 22.79 -6.08
C LEU A 401 -40.09 22.22 -7.18
N LEU A 402 -40.21 20.93 -7.50
CA LEU A 402 -39.47 20.31 -8.60
C LEU A 402 -39.91 20.86 -9.96
N MET A 403 -41.22 21.04 -10.16
CA MET A 403 -41.76 21.67 -11.37
C MET A 403 -41.30 23.12 -11.50
N LEU A 404 -41.30 23.87 -10.40
CA LEU A 404 -40.79 25.24 -10.36
C LEU A 404 -39.29 25.31 -10.68
N ASN A 405 -38.46 24.43 -10.11
CA ASN A 405 -37.03 24.40 -10.39
C ASN A 405 -36.75 24.13 -11.89
N ARG A 406 -37.39 23.12 -12.49
CA ARG A 406 -37.24 22.81 -13.92
C ARG A 406 -37.65 24.00 -14.79
N TRP A 407 -38.79 24.61 -14.48
CA TRP A 407 -39.27 25.78 -15.20
C TRP A 407 -38.32 26.99 -15.06
N LEU A 408 -37.79 27.25 -13.85
CA LEU A 408 -36.83 28.33 -13.62
C LEU A 408 -35.53 28.10 -14.38
N LYS A 409 -35.04 26.85 -14.44
CA LYS A 409 -33.84 26.49 -15.20
C LYS A 409 -34.00 26.84 -16.68
N ASP A 410 -35.12 26.44 -17.29
CA ASP A 410 -35.41 26.69 -18.70
C ASP A 410 -35.66 28.19 -18.97
N THR A 411 -36.36 28.87 -18.07
CA THR A 411 -36.71 30.30 -18.21
C THR A 411 -35.49 31.20 -18.02
N CYS A 412 -34.62 30.91 -17.04
CA CYS A 412 -33.37 31.65 -16.85
C CYS A 412 -32.42 31.47 -18.03
N ALA A 413 -32.33 30.25 -18.58
CA ALA A 413 -31.56 29.99 -19.81
C ALA A 413 -32.11 30.79 -21.00
N ALA A 414 -33.43 30.85 -21.19
CA ALA A 414 -34.07 31.62 -22.25
C ALA A 414 -33.88 33.14 -22.09
N GLN A 415 -33.83 33.64 -20.86
CA GLN A 415 -33.68 35.08 -20.56
C GLN A 415 -32.23 35.52 -20.32
N SER A 416 -31.24 34.63 -20.52
CA SER A 416 -29.80 34.87 -20.30
C SER A 416 -29.45 35.32 -18.87
N VAL A 417 -30.13 34.76 -17.87
CA VAL A 417 -29.83 34.96 -16.45
C VAL A 417 -29.17 33.70 -15.89
N ASN A 418 -28.14 33.84 -15.06
CA ASN A 418 -27.43 32.69 -14.49
C ASN A 418 -28.33 31.93 -13.51
N PHE A 419 -28.41 30.60 -13.63
CA PHE A 419 -29.20 29.74 -12.75
C PHE A 419 -28.33 28.75 -11.97
N ILE A 420 -28.54 28.65 -10.66
CA ILE A 420 -27.85 27.72 -9.78
C ILE A 420 -28.82 26.59 -9.39
N ASP A 421 -28.60 25.40 -9.94
CA ASP A 421 -29.44 24.23 -9.66
C ASP A 421 -28.98 23.51 -8.38
N ASN A 422 -29.65 23.85 -7.28
CA ASN A 422 -29.40 23.24 -5.97
C ASN A 422 -30.30 22.02 -5.69
N PHE A 423 -31.29 21.71 -6.53
CA PHE A 423 -32.38 20.79 -6.15
C PHE A 423 -31.90 19.37 -5.90
N ASN A 424 -31.17 18.80 -6.87
CA ASN A 424 -30.63 17.45 -6.75
C ASN A 424 -29.52 17.37 -5.68
N MET A 425 -28.90 18.50 -5.33
CA MET A 425 -27.84 18.56 -4.32
C MET A 425 -28.38 18.43 -2.89
N PHE A 426 -29.62 18.85 -2.64
CA PHE A 426 -30.25 18.79 -1.31
C PHE A 426 -31.36 17.71 -1.21
N TRP A 427 -31.69 17.03 -2.31
CA TRP A 427 -32.71 15.97 -2.36
C TRP A 427 -32.35 14.75 -1.49
N GLU A 428 -33.31 14.22 -0.72
CA GLU A 428 -33.18 13.11 0.24
C GLU A 428 -32.14 13.29 1.36
N ARG A 429 -31.56 14.49 1.51
CA ARG A 429 -30.53 14.78 2.53
C ARG A 429 -31.13 15.42 3.78
N ARG A 430 -32.03 14.72 4.50
CA ARG A 430 -32.65 15.18 5.78
C ARG A 430 -31.64 15.76 6.77
N ARG A 431 -30.41 15.22 6.74
CA ARG A 431 -29.30 15.57 7.63
C ARG A 431 -28.60 16.88 7.29
N LEU A 432 -28.95 17.55 6.18
CA LEU A 432 -28.53 18.91 5.85
C LEU A 432 -29.55 19.96 6.30
N PHE A 433 -30.72 19.51 6.75
CA PHE A 433 -31.82 20.36 7.21
C PHE A 433 -31.98 20.27 8.73
N GLU A 434 -32.55 21.31 9.33
CA GLU A 434 -33.03 21.35 10.70
C GLU A 434 -34.23 20.41 10.91
N ALA A 435 -34.67 20.24 12.16
CA ALA A 435 -35.80 19.36 12.48
C ALA A 435 -37.11 19.74 11.74
N ASP A 436 -37.21 21.00 11.30
CA ASP A 436 -38.31 21.54 10.48
C ASP A 436 -38.31 21.07 9.02
N GLY A 437 -37.22 20.46 8.54
CA GLY A 437 -37.08 19.99 7.15
C GLY A 437 -37.05 21.09 6.09
N PHE A 438 -36.81 22.34 6.48
CA PHE A 438 -36.86 23.52 5.62
C PHE A 438 -35.59 24.39 5.70
N CYS A 439 -34.98 24.53 6.88
CA CYS A 439 -33.75 25.34 7.07
C CYS A 439 -32.48 24.50 7.02
N LEU A 440 -31.36 25.02 6.49
CA LEU A 440 -30.07 24.31 6.44
C LEU A 440 -29.29 24.28 7.78
N ASN A 441 -28.47 23.25 8.01
CA ASN A 441 -27.60 23.08 9.21
C ASN A 441 -26.07 23.29 8.93
N LYS A 442 -25.18 23.07 9.92
CA LYS A 442 -23.82 23.69 10.01
C LYS A 442 -22.56 22.81 9.72
N SER A 443 -22.59 21.57 9.25
CA SER A 443 -21.51 20.59 9.61
C SER A 443 -20.59 20.00 8.51
N GLY A 444 -19.25 20.00 8.71
CA GLY A 444 -18.22 19.20 7.97
C GLY A 444 -17.02 18.71 8.83
N VAL A 445 -16.15 17.82 8.31
CA VAL A 445 -15.09 17.12 9.11
C VAL A 445 -13.97 18.08 9.55
N THR A 446 -13.78 18.38 10.83
CA THR A 446 -12.76 19.32 11.32
C THR A 446 -11.59 18.65 12.04
N ASP A 447 -10.50 19.39 12.28
CA ASP A 447 -9.44 18.95 13.20
C ASP A 447 -10.02 18.67 14.60
N GLY A 448 -9.52 17.63 15.27
CA GLY A 448 -10.07 17.14 16.54
C GLY A 448 -11.40 16.38 16.43
N SER A 449 -11.78 15.93 15.23
CA SER A 449 -13.02 15.16 15.04
C SER A 449 -12.95 13.78 15.71
N VAL A 450 -14.07 13.38 16.33
CA VAL A 450 -14.25 12.03 16.88
C VAL A 450 -14.73 11.09 15.77
N ILE A 451 -14.08 9.95 15.65
CA ILE A 451 -14.33 8.93 14.62
C ILE A 451 -14.42 7.56 15.29
N ALA A 452 -15.16 6.64 14.70
CA ALA A 452 -15.18 5.23 15.10
C ALA A 452 -14.99 4.33 13.89
N LEU A 453 -14.30 3.20 14.11
CA LEU A 453 -14.27 2.10 13.16
C LEU A 453 -15.39 1.12 13.54
N VAL A 454 -16.36 0.93 12.66
CA VAL A 454 -17.51 0.06 12.91
C VAL A 454 -17.47 -1.11 11.92
N PRO A 455 -17.64 -2.37 12.38
CA PRO A 455 -17.74 -3.50 11.46
C PRO A 455 -18.90 -3.32 10.49
N LYS A 456 -18.67 -3.60 9.20
CA LYS A 456 -19.74 -3.61 8.21
C LYS A 456 -20.78 -4.67 8.56
N GLN A 457 -22.02 -4.26 8.84
CA GLN A 457 -23.11 -5.21 8.98
C GLN A 457 -23.49 -5.74 7.60
N ASN A 458 -23.17 -7.01 7.32
CA ASN A 458 -23.78 -7.74 6.21
C ASN A 458 -25.24 -8.07 6.57
N SER A 459 -26.12 -7.07 6.54
CA SER A 459 -27.56 -7.31 6.64
C SER A 459 -28.03 -7.91 5.31
N ALA A 460 -28.40 -9.19 5.33
CA ALA A 460 -29.02 -9.92 4.22
C ALA A 460 -30.45 -9.41 3.85
N TYR A 461 -30.74 -8.13 4.06
CA TYR A 461 -32.06 -7.50 3.84
C TYR A 461 -32.02 -6.24 2.97
N ASN A 462 -31.13 -6.19 1.98
CA ASN A 462 -31.24 -5.24 0.87
C ASN A 462 -31.40 -5.99 -0.45
N ILE A 463 -32.50 -6.74 -0.58
CA ILE A 463 -33.06 -7.08 -1.89
C ILE A 463 -34.19 -6.10 -2.15
N SER A 464 -33.84 -4.94 -2.71
CA SER A 464 -34.55 -4.26 -3.82
C SER A 464 -33.97 -2.84 -4.01
N ASN A 465 -33.50 -2.57 -5.24
CA ASN A 465 -33.07 -1.27 -5.79
C ASN A 465 -31.61 -0.80 -5.64
N SER A 466 -30.64 -1.70 -5.81
CA SER A 466 -29.34 -1.34 -6.44
C SER A 466 -28.70 -2.57 -7.06
N SER A 467 -29.22 -3.00 -8.22
CA SER A 467 -28.77 -4.23 -8.90
C SER A 467 -27.70 -3.99 -9.96
N THR A 468 -26.77 -3.03 -9.74
CA THR A 468 -25.61 -2.89 -10.64
C THR A 468 -24.30 -2.41 -10.01
N PHE A 469 -24.24 -1.92 -8.77
CA PHE A 469 -23.09 -1.09 -8.36
C PHE A 469 -22.09 -1.67 -7.33
N THR A 470 -22.26 -2.89 -6.83
CA THR A 470 -21.35 -3.44 -5.78
C THR A 470 -20.96 -4.91 -5.95
N LYS A 471 -21.31 -5.55 -7.08
CA LYS A 471 -21.01 -6.98 -7.32
C LYS A 471 -19.63 -7.26 -7.95
N SER A 472 -18.83 -6.23 -8.25
CA SER A 472 -17.53 -6.38 -8.91
C SER A 472 -16.35 -6.65 -7.94
N LEU A 473 -16.44 -6.25 -6.67
CA LEU A 473 -15.35 -6.51 -5.69
C LEU A 473 -15.44 -7.87 -4.97
N SER A 474 -16.64 -8.44 -4.77
CA SER A 474 -16.79 -9.69 -4.00
C SER A 474 -16.55 -10.96 -4.81
N ARG A 475 -16.61 -10.90 -6.15
CA ARG A 475 -16.39 -12.08 -7.01
C ARG A 475 -14.91 -12.46 -7.17
N TYR A 476 -13.98 -11.55 -6.89
CA TYR A 476 -12.54 -11.84 -6.97
C TYR A 476 -11.97 -12.50 -5.71
N GLU A 477 -12.54 -12.25 -4.53
CA GLU A 477 -12.10 -12.93 -3.30
C GLU A 477 -12.57 -14.40 -3.21
N SER A 478 -13.68 -14.75 -3.87
CA SER A 478 -14.17 -16.14 -3.89
C SER A 478 -13.30 -17.08 -4.75
N MET A 479 -12.64 -16.56 -5.80
CA MET A 479 -11.73 -17.35 -6.64
C MET A 479 -10.34 -17.59 -6.01
N LEU A 480 -10.02 -16.94 -4.88
CA LEU A 480 -8.77 -17.15 -4.16
C LEU A 480 -8.80 -18.36 -3.20
N ARG A 481 -9.91 -19.12 -3.15
CA ARG A 481 -10.02 -20.33 -2.32
C ARG A 481 -9.61 -21.63 -3.02
N THR A 482 -9.26 -21.59 -4.31
CA THR A 482 -8.78 -22.77 -5.05
C THR A 482 -7.65 -22.43 -6.02
N ALA A 483 -6.46 -22.08 -5.51
CA ALA A 483 -5.22 -22.15 -6.27
C ALA A 483 -4.01 -22.13 -5.33
N SER A 484 -3.63 -23.30 -4.81
CA SER A 484 -2.33 -23.56 -4.21
C SER A 484 -1.26 -23.71 -5.30
N SER A 485 -0.54 -22.63 -5.63
CA SER A 485 0.79 -22.69 -6.26
C SER A 485 1.50 -21.33 -6.28
N PRO A 486 2.79 -21.25 -5.89
CA PRO A 486 3.56 -19.99 -5.92
C PRO A 486 4.25 -19.82 -7.28
N ASP A 487 3.90 -18.79 -8.05
CA ASP A 487 4.73 -18.29 -9.16
C ASP A 487 5.19 -16.86 -8.93
N SER A 488 6.34 -16.57 -9.52
CA SER A 488 6.95 -15.24 -9.59
C SER A 488 5.97 -14.20 -10.13
N LEU A 489 5.47 -13.34 -9.26
CA LEU A 489 4.82 -12.11 -9.67
C LEU A 489 5.87 -11.00 -9.68
N ARG A 490 6.40 -10.73 -10.88
CA ARG A 490 6.73 -9.35 -11.27
C ARG A 490 5.59 -8.45 -10.80
N SER A 491 5.98 -7.32 -10.20
CA SER A 491 5.17 -6.13 -9.92
C SER A 491 3.88 -6.07 -10.73
N ARG A 492 2.82 -6.62 -10.15
CA ARG A 492 1.45 -6.19 -10.39
C ARG A 492 0.82 -6.14 -9.01
N THR A 493 0.88 -4.96 -8.41
CA THR A 493 -0.18 -4.48 -7.52
C THR A 493 -1.52 -4.97 -8.07
N PRO A 494 -2.51 -5.35 -7.23
CA PRO A 494 -3.87 -5.41 -7.74
C PRO A 494 -4.18 -4.00 -8.25
N MET A 495 -4.09 -3.81 -9.56
CA MET A 495 -4.76 -2.70 -10.19
C MET A 495 -6.22 -2.90 -9.79
N ILE A 496 -6.78 -1.91 -9.11
CA ILE A 496 -8.19 -1.62 -9.27
C ILE A 496 -8.31 -1.44 -10.79
N THR A 497 -8.67 -2.52 -11.48
CA THR A 497 -8.97 -2.46 -12.90
C THR A 497 -10.09 -1.42 -13.00
N PRO A 498 -10.01 -0.48 -13.96
CA PRO A 498 -11.16 0.35 -14.22
C PRO A 498 -12.31 -0.60 -14.43
N ASP A 499 -13.40 -0.35 -13.71
CA ASP A 499 -14.65 -1.06 -13.89
C ASP A 499 -14.96 -1.01 -15.40
N LEU A 500 -14.63 -2.10 -16.11
CA LEU A 500 -14.62 -2.13 -17.58
C LEU A 500 -16.04 -1.98 -18.12
N GLU A 501 -17.04 -2.04 -17.23
CA GLU A 501 -18.45 -1.80 -17.49
C GLU A 501 -18.83 -0.29 -17.48
N SER A 502 -18.01 0.63 -16.94
CA SER A 502 -18.34 2.06 -16.83
C SER A 502 -17.43 3.03 -17.59
N GLY A 503 -16.30 2.58 -18.14
CA GLY A 503 -15.36 3.43 -18.90
C GLY A 503 -14.62 4.51 -18.08
N THR A 504 -14.93 4.64 -16.79
CA THR A 504 -14.37 5.65 -15.87
C THR A 504 -13.02 5.21 -15.28
N LYS A 505 -12.01 6.08 -15.32
CA LYS A 505 -10.68 5.87 -14.69
C LYS A 505 -10.64 6.48 -13.28
N LEU A 506 -10.05 5.77 -12.32
CA LEU A 506 -9.88 6.24 -10.94
C LEU A 506 -8.55 6.99 -10.75
N TRP A 507 -8.56 8.04 -9.93
CA TRP A 507 -7.35 8.77 -9.52
C TRP A 507 -7.46 9.30 -8.09
N HIS A 508 -6.31 9.58 -7.45
CA HIS A 508 -6.27 10.13 -6.10
C HIS A 508 -5.63 11.54 -6.05
N LEU A 509 -4.31 11.60 -6.13
CA LEU A 509 -3.51 12.83 -6.11
C LEU A 509 -2.95 13.13 -7.50
N VAL A 510 -2.52 12.08 -8.21
CA VAL A 510 -1.88 12.18 -9.52
C VAL A 510 -2.84 11.70 -10.61
N LYS A 511 -3.23 12.60 -11.54
CA LYS A 511 -3.85 12.22 -12.82
C LYS A 511 -2.74 11.90 -13.82
N ASN A 512 -2.55 10.63 -14.14
CA ASN A 512 -1.75 10.24 -15.30
C ASN A 512 -2.63 10.42 -16.55
N HIS A 513 -2.59 11.59 -17.18
CA HIS A 513 -3.11 11.69 -18.56
C HIS A 513 -2.34 10.68 -19.42
N ASP A 514 -3.07 9.91 -20.24
CA ASP A 514 -2.51 8.85 -21.07
C ASP A 514 -1.25 9.34 -21.77
N GLN A 515 -0.11 8.69 -21.49
CA GLN A 515 1.11 8.84 -22.28
C GLN A 515 0.94 8.10 -23.62
N SER A 516 -0.04 8.49 -24.42
CA SER A 516 -0.21 7.96 -25.77
C SER A 516 0.73 8.59 -26.79
N ASP A 517 1.61 9.54 -26.41
CA ASP A 517 2.51 10.23 -27.36
C ASP A 517 3.99 10.35 -26.95
N GLN A 518 4.49 9.54 -26.01
CA GLN A 518 5.94 9.44 -25.82
C GLN A 518 6.39 7.99 -25.87
N ARG A 519 7.06 7.67 -26.98
CA ARG A 519 7.78 6.41 -27.23
C ARG A 519 8.56 6.01 -25.98
N GLU A 520 8.42 4.75 -25.57
CA GLU A 520 9.04 4.12 -24.39
C GLU A 520 10.59 4.10 -24.35
N GLY A 521 11.27 4.96 -25.11
CA GLY A 521 12.73 5.06 -25.15
C GLY A 521 13.35 6.22 -24.37
N ASP A 522 12.56 7.23 -23.93
CA ASP A 522 13.14 8.52 -23.48
C ASP A 522 12.85 8.92 -22.03
N ARG A 523 12.30 8.00 -21.22
CA ARG A 523 12.11 8.25 -19.76
C ARG A 523 13.43 8.18 -18.95
N GLY A 524 14.56 7.95 -19.60
CA GLY A 524 15.86 7.75 -18.95
C GLY A 524 16.74 8.99 -18.75
N SER A 525 16.35 10.19 -19.21
CA SER A 525 17.31 11.33 -19.20
C SER A 525 16.70 12.71 -18.96
N LYS A 526 15.75 12.84 -18.02
CA LYS A 526 15.43 14.16 -17.45
C LYS A 526 15.95 14.19 -16.02
N MET A 527 17.05 14.94 -15.81
CA MET A 527 17.64 15.15 -14.48
C MET A 527 16.53 15.34 -13.44
N VAL A 528 16.64 14.60 -12.34
CA VAL A 528 15.81 14.82 -11.16
C VAL A 528 15.91 16.30 -10.80
N SER A 529 14.80 17.04 -10.92
CA SER A 529 14.78 18.44 -10.47
C SER A 529 15.30 18.50 -9.04
N GLU A 530 16.18 19.45 -8.76
CA GLU A 530 16.92 19.60 -7.50
C GLU A 530 16.02 19.45 -6.26
N ILE A 531 14.78 19.96 -6.37
CA ILE A 531 13.73 19.87 -5.34
C ILE A 531 13.40 18.42 -4.94
N TYR A 532 13.38 17.50 -5.90
CA TYR A 532 13.09 16.08 -5.66
C TYR A 532 14.29 15.34 -5.06
N LEU A 533 15.50 15.71 -5.47
CA LEU A 533 16.72 15.16 -4.89
C LEU A 533 16.83 15.50 -3.40
N THR A 534 16.48 16.74 -3.01
CA THR A 534 16.43 17.13 -1.60
C THR A 534 15.45 16.26 -0.78
N ARG A 535 14.31 15.86 -1.35
CA ARG A 535 13.35 14.96 -0.67
C ARG A 535 13.90 13.55 -0.47
N LEU A 536 14.57 13.00 -1.48
CA LEU A 536 15.25 11.70 -1.39
C LEU A 536 16.34 11.75 -0.30
N LEU A 537 17.18 12.80 -0.32
CA LEU A 537 18.25 12.99 0.66
C LEU A 537 17.73 13.17 2.08
N ALA A 538 16.67 13.96 2.29
CA ALA A 538 16.06 14.14 3.61
C ALA A 538 15.46 12.83 4.14
N THR A 539 14.82 12.04 3.26
CA THR A 539 14.29 10.72 3.61
C THR A 539 15.41 9.75 3.95
N LYS A 540 16.48 9.70 3.16
CA LYS A 540 17.69 8.91 3.42
C LYS A 540 18.32 9.30 4.75
N GLY A 541 18.51 10.58 5.01
CA GLY A 541 19.07 11.08 6.27
C GLY A 541 18.26 10.67 7.49
N THR A 542 16.92 10.66 7.39
CA THR A 542 16.03 10.23 8.48
C THR A 542 16.14 8.73 8.77
N LEU A 543 16.34 7.91 7.73
CA LEU A 543 16.38 6.44 7.84
C LEU A 543 17.80 5.89 8.04
N GLN A 544 18.83 6.72 7.90
CA GLN A 544 20.24 6.33 7.87
C GLN A 544 20.64 5.43 9.04
N LYS A 545 20.35 5.86 10.28
CA LYS A 545 20.71 5.11 11.48
C LYS A 545 20.11 3.70 11.49
N PHE A 546 18.85 3.54 11.07
CA PHE A 546 18.21 2.22 11.03
C PHE A 546 18.81 1.30 9.96
N VAL A 547 19.31 1.87 8.85
CA VAL A 547 20.05 1.13 7.83
C VAL A 547 21.42 0.70 8.38
N ASP A 548 22.13 1.61 9.04
CA ASP A 548 23.43 1.34 9.66
C ASP A 548 23.32 0.26 10.74
N ASP A 549 22.38 0.40 11.68
CA ASP A 549 22.13 -0.55 12.77
C ASP A 549 21.85 -1.96 12.21
N LEU A 550 21.08 -2.06 11.12
CA LEU A 550 20.80 -3.33 10.45
C LEU A 550 22.05 -3.92 9.78
N PHE A 551 22.79 -3.12 9.01
CA PHE A 551 23.96 -3.60 8.28
C PHE A 551 25.09 -3.99 9.22
N GLU A 552 25.31 -3.22 10.28
CA GLU A 552 26.28 -3.51 11.32
C GLU A 552 25.93 -4.82 12.04
N THR A 553 24.66 -5.02 12.40
CA THR A 553 24.19 -6.27 13.02
C THR A 553 24.44 -7.47 12.10
N ILE A 554 24.10 -7.36 10.81
CA ILE A 554 24.30 -8.45 9.83
C ILE A 554 25.78 -8.78 9.62
N PHE A 555 26.65 -7.76 9.53
CA PHE A 555 28.08 -7.92 9.28
C PHE A 555 28.93 -7.87 10.56
N SER A 556 28.40 -8.38 11.67
CA SER A 556 29.12 -8.51 12.93
C SER A 556 29.38 -9.97 13.29
N THR A 557 30.55 -10.26 13.86
CA THR A 557 30.92 -11.59 14.38
C THR A 557 30.53 -11.79 15.83
N ALA A 558 30.27 -10.70 16.55
CA ALA A 558 29.69 -10.69 17.88
C ALA A 558 28.77 -9.47 18.02
N HIS A 559 27.47 -9.70 18.28
CA HIS A 559 26.50 -8.63 18.50
C HIS A 559 25.83 -8.80 19.87
N ARG A 560 25.94 -7.79 20.74
CA ARG A 560 25.35 -7.82 22.11
C ARG A 560 25.71 -9.08 22.92
N GLY A 561 26.92 -9.62 22.73
CA GLY A 561 27.39 -10.83 23.41
C GLY A 561 26.97 -12.16 22.77
N SER A 562 26.15 -12.13 21.71
CA SER A 562 25.82 -13.31 20.91
C SER A 562 26.93 -13.64 19.92
N ALA A 563 27.32 -14.91 19.86
CA ALA A 563 28.33 -15.41 18.93
C ALA A 563 27.80 -15.52 17.48
N LEU A 564 28.70 -15.49 16.51
CA LEU A 564 28.40 -15.77 15.10
C LEU A 564 27.67 -17.13 14.96
N PRO A 565 26.62 -17.23 14.12
CA PRO A 565 25.99 -18.51 13.81
C PRO A 565 26.98 -19.52 13.23
N LEU A 566 27.03 -20.71 13.83
CA LEU A 566 27.95 -21.80 13.44
C LEU A 566 27.85 -22.15 11.95
N ALA A 567 26.63 -22.12 11.40
CA ALA A 567 26.35 -22.36 9.99
C ALA A 567 27.12 -21.45 9.03
N ILE A 568 27.36 -20.19 9.40
CA ILE A 568 28.09 -19.23 8.57
C ILE A 568 29.56 -19.62 8.51
N LYS A 569 30.19 -19.82 9.67
CA LYS A 569 31.59 -20.24 9.76
C LYS A 569 31.81 -21.56 9.02
N TYR A 570 30.97 -22.56 9.29
CA TYR A 570 31.09 -23.89 8.68
C TYR A 570 30.98 -23.86 7.15
N MET A 571 30.01 -23.11 6.60
CA MET A 571 29.84 -23.01 5.15
C MET A 571 30.93 -22.14 4.49
N PHE A 572 31.43 -21.10 5.17
CA PHE A 572 32.52 -20.27 4.64
C PHE A 572 33.85 -21.02 4.62
N ASP A 573 34.14 -21.82 5.65
CA ASP A 573 35.30 -22.71 5.67
C ASP A 573 35.21 -23.74 4.55
N PHE A 574 34.03 -24.36 4.33
CA PHE A 574 33.81 -25.24 3.19
C PHE A 574 34.11 -24.55 1.85
N LEU A 575 33.67 -23.30 1.65
CA LEU A 575 33.96 -22.56 0.41
C LEU A 575 35.46 -22.25 0.25
N ASP A 576 36.15 -21.95 1.35
CA ASP A 576 37.59 -21.73 1.35
C ASP A 576 38.35 -23.03 1.02
N GLU A 577 37.97 -24.17 1.62
CA GLU A 577 38.51 -25.50 1.32
C GLU A 577 38.31 -25.90 -0.14
N GLN A 578 37.12 -25.62 -0.71
CA GLN A 578 36.88 -25.85 -2.14
C GLN A 578 37.77 -24.96 -3.01
N ALA A 579 37.94 -23.69 -2.66
CA ALA A 579 38.85 -22.81 -3.37
C ALA A 579 40.31 -23.32 -3.29
N ASP A 580 40.75 -23.81 -2.13
CA ASP A 580 42.08 -24.41 -1.95
C ASP A 580 42.28 -25.68 -2.77
N LYS A 581 41.29 -26.59 -2.77
CA LYS A 581 41.29 -27.82 -3.59
C LYS A 581 41.49 -27.52 -5.09
N HIS A 582 40.95 -26.40 -5.57
CA HIS A 582 41.08 -25.95 -6.96
C HIS A 582 42.21 -24.94 -7.18
N SER A 583 43.09 -24.73 -6.19
CA SER A 583 44.22 -23.78 -6.26
C SER A 583 43.81 -22.34 -6.58
N ILE A 584 42.64 -21.91 -6.11
CA ILE A 584 42.12 -20.54 -6.27
C ILE A 584 42.61 -19.69 -5.10
N THR A 585 43.68 -18.94 -5.29
CA THR A 585 44.25 -18.04 -4.28
C THR A 585 43.72 -16.60 -4.35
N ASP A 586 42.96 -16.26 -5.39
CA ASP A 586 42.38 -14.92 -5.57
C ASP A 586 41.33 -14.64 -4.47
N TYR A 587 41.63 -13.64 -3.63
CA TYR A 587 40.76 -13.17 -2.55
C TYR A 587 39.38 -12.76 -3.08
N ASP A 588 39.31 -12.08 -4.22
CA ASP A 588 38.05 -11.59 -4.77
C ASP A 588 37.10 -12.72 -5.15
N VAL A 589 37.65 -13.86 -5.60
CA VAL A 589 36.83 -15.03 -5.94
C VAL A 589 36.18 -15.58 -4.68
N ARG A 590 36.96 -15.77 -3.60
CA ARG A 590 36.45 -16.25 -2.31
C ARG A 590 35.43 -15.29 -1.70
N HIS A 591 35.73 -13.98 -1.74
CA HIS A 591 34.79 -12.93 -1.33
C HIS A 591 33.48 -13.02 -2.12
N THR A 592 33.58 -13.17 -3.45
CA THR A 592 32.41 -13.27 -4.33
C THR A 592 31.60 -14.53 -4.02
N TRP A 593 32.24 -15.68 -3.79
CA TRP A 593 31.55 -16.91 -3.42
C TRP A 593 30.78 -16.76 -2.09
N LYS A 594 31.43 -16.19 -1.06
CA LYS A 594 30.79 -15.91 0.24
C LYS A 594 29.61 -14.93 0.10
N SER A 595 29.77 -13.86 -0.69
CA SER A 595 28.72 -12.88 -0.98
C SER A 595 27.53 -13.50 -1.72
N ASN A 596 27.80 -14.27 -2.77
CA ASN A 596 26.81 -14.98 -3.57
C ASN A 596 26.09 -16.09 -2.79
N CYS A 597 26.76 -16.69 -1.81
CA CYS A 597 26.26 -17.79 -0.99
C CYS A 597 25.26 -17.31 0.07
N LEU A 598 25.57 -16.25 0.81
CA LEU A 598 24.80 -15.82 1.97
C LEU A 598 24.16 -14.43 1.82
N PRO A 599 24.90 -13.29 1.80
CA PRO A 599 24.29 -11.96 1.73
C PRO A 599 23.32 -11.77 0.57
N LEU A 600 23.72 -12.15 -0.64
CA LEU A 600 22.95 -11.89 -1.85
C LEU A 600 21.75 -12.82 -2.03
N ARG A 601 21.67 -13.91 -1.26
CA ARG A 601 20.59 -14.91 -1.35
C ARG A 601 19.63 -14.85 -0.17
N PHE A 602 20.18 -14.89 1.04
CA PHE A 602 19.39 -14.90 2.27
C PHE A 602 19.06 -13.47 2.70
N TRP A 603 20.06 -12.64 2.96
CA TRP A 603 19.86 -11.32 3.58
C TRP A 603 19.11 -10.35 2.65
N VAL A 604 19.48 -10.27 1.37
CA VAL A 604 18.73 -9.46 0.38
C VAL A 604 17.26 -9.86 0.34
N ASN A 605 16.96 -11.17 0.40
CA ASN A 605 15.59 -11.66 0.37
C ASN A 605 14.82 -11.27 1.64
N VAL A 606 15.44 -11.41 2.81
CA VAL A 606 14.84 -11.01 4.10
C VAL A 606 14.61 -9.51 4.19
N ILE A 607 15.58 -8.68 3.75
CA ILE A 607 15.46 -7.21 3.73
C ILE A 607 14.31 -6.77 2.82
N LYS A 608 14.19 -7.36 1.61
CA LYS A 608 13.09 -7.04 0.69
C LYS A 608 11.74 -7.56 1.17
N ASN A 609 11.74 -8.66 1.93
CA ASN A 609 10.53 -9.37 2.33
C ASN A 609 10.46 -9.54 3.85
N PRO A 610 10.33 -8.46 4.62
CA PRO A 610 10.24 -8.54 6.08
C PRO A 610 8.98 -9.30 6.56
N HIS A 611 7.95 -9.39 5.72
CA HIS A 611 6.75 -10.21 5.99
C HIS A 611 7.01 -11.73 5.99
N PHE A 612 8.19 -12.19 5.55
CA PHE A 612 8.62 -13.57 5.75
C PHE A 612 9.05 -13.85 7.20
N VAL A 613 9.39 -12.79 7.95
CA VAL A 613 9.86 -12.89 9.34
C VAL A 613 8.78 -12.41 10.32
N PHE A 614 8.02 -11.37 9.95
CA PHE A 614 7.04 -10.73 10.81
C PHE A 614 5.63 -10.80 10.23
N ASP A 615 4.63 -10.85 11.11
CA ASP A 615 3.23 -10.69 10.74
C ASP A 615 2.88 -9.20 10.53
N ILE A 616 3.24 -8.71 9.34
CA ILE A 616 3.11 -7.31 8.93
C ILE A 616 2.55 -7.20 7.51
N HIS A 617 1.96 -6.06 7.20
CA HIS A 617 1.55 -5.71 5.85
C HIS A 617 2.55 -4.81 5.14
N LYS A 618 3.15 -5.32 4.07
CA LYS A 618 4.07 -4.55 3.22
C LYS A 618 3.30 -3.79 2.14
N ASN A 619 3.16 -2.48 2.29
CA ASN A 619 2.57 -1.63 1.24
C ASN A 619 3.56 -1.34 0.08
N SER A 620 3.04 -0.86 -1.06
CA SER A 620 3.84 -0.69 -2.29
C SER A 620 5.01 0.29 -2.15
N ILE A 621 4.83 1.39 -1.41
CA ILE A 621 5.91 2.38 -1.23
C ILE A 621 7.03 1.84 -0.33
N THR A 622 6.68 1.09 0.72
CA THR A 622 7.66 0.44 1.61
C THR A 622 8.45 -0.62 0.85
N ASP A 623 7.80 -1.41 -0.02
CA ASP A 623 8.46 -2.39 -0.89
C ASP A 623 9.51 -1.75 -1.81
N ALA A 624 9.17 -0.60 -2.42
CA ALA A 624 10.09 0.16 -3.26
C ALA A 624 11.29 0.70 -2.45
N CYS A 625 11.06 1.21 -1.24
CA CYS A 625 12.13 1.72 -0.37
C CYS A 625 13.05 0.60 0.17
N LEU A 626 12.48 -0.54 0.57
CA LEU A 626 13.26 -1.72 0.96
C LEU A 626 14.10 -2.26 -0.20
N SER A 627 13.61 -2.15 -1.45
CA SER A 627 14.37 -2.53 -2.64
C SER A 627 15.60 -1.63 -2.86
N VAL A 628 15.51 -0.33 -2.55
CA VAL A 628 16.66 0.59 -2.58
C VAL A 628 17.69 0.18 -1.53
N VAL A 629 17.27 -0.07 -0.29
CA VAL A 629 18.19 -0.51 0.79
C VAL A 629 18.82 -1.86 0.47
N ALA A 630 18.04 -2.81 -0.04
CA ALA A 630 18.55 -4.10 -0.48
C ALA A 630 19.57 -3.96 -1.61
N GLN A 631 19.38 -3.02 -2.55
CA GLN A 631 20.36 -2.76 -3.59
C GLN A 631 21.65 -2.15 -3.01
N THR A 632 21.56 -1.21 -2.07
CA THR A 632 22.73 -0.69 -1.35
C THR A 632 23.49 -1.80 -0.61
N PHE A 633 22.76 -2.75 0.01
CA PHE A 633 23.34 -3.93 0.65
C PHE A 633 24.04 -4.86 -0.35
N MET A 634 23.48 -5.03 -1.56
CA MET A 634 24.13 -5.78 -2.62
C MET A 634 25.42 -5.10 -3.10
N ASP A 635 25.39 -3.77 -3.26
CA ASP A 635 26.52 -2.98 -3.72
C ASP A 635 27.68 -2.99 -2.70
N SER A 636 27.39 -3.07 -1.40
CA SER A 636 28.42 -3.20 -0.35
C SER A 636 29.11 -4.56 -0.34
N CYS A 637 28.48 -5.60 -0.87
CA CYS A 637 29.07 -6.93 -1.00
C CYS A 637 29.94 -7.08 -2.27
N SER A 638 29.92 -6.11 -3.19
CA SER A 638 30.66 -6.19 -4.45
C SER A 638 32.15 -5.83 -4.28
N THR A 639 33.03 -6.59 -4.91
CA THR A 639 34.46 -6.25 -5.05
C THR A 639 34.71 -5.22 -6.16
N SER A 640 33.74 -4.96 -7.03
CA SER A 640 33.89 -4.03 -8.16
C SER A 640 33.98 -2.56 -7.71
N GLU A 641 34.82 -1.78 -8.39
CA GLU A 641 34.92 -0.34 -8.13
C GLU A 641 33.59 0.38 -8.36
N HIS A 642 33.29 1.30 -7.46
CA HIS A 642 32.05 2.05 -7.48
C HIS A 642 32.14 3.23 -8.47
N LYS A 643 32.08 2.94 -9.78
CA LYS A 643 32.07 3.98 -10.81
C LYS A 643 30.72 4.71 -10.81
N LEU A 644 30.77 6.02 -10.57
CA LEU A 644 29.64 6.92 -10.57
C LEU A 644 29.74 7.85 -11.78
N GLY A 645 28.63 7.98 -12.49
CA GLY A 645 28.46 8.88 -13.63
C GLY A 645 27.06 9.49 -13.61
N LYS A 646 26.80 10.41 -14.54
CA LYS A 646 25.49 11.08 -14.65
C LYS A 646 24.33 10.11 -14.89
N ASP A 647 24.60 8.99 -15.56
CA ASP A 647 23.61 7.94 -15.86
C ASP A 647 23.54 6.83 -14.78
N SER A 648 24.21 7.04 -13.63
CA SER A 648 24.12 6.08 -12.54
C SER A 648 22.72 6.10 -11.91
N PRO A 649 22.15 4.92 -11.58
CA PRO A 649 20.84 4.84 -10.93
C PRO A 649 20.79 5.68 -9.65
N SER A 650 19.63 6.30 -9.38
CA SER A 650 19.48 7.23 -8.24
C SER A 650 19.76 6.59 -6.89
N ASN A 651 19.42 5.32 -6.69
CA ASN A 651 19.77 4.58 -5.47
C ASN A 651 21.29 4.48 -5.26
N LYS A 652 22.05 4.32 -6.35
CA LYS A 652 23.52 4.23 -6.34
C LYS A 652 24.14 5.59 -5.97
N LEU A 653 23.58 6.67 -6.50
CA LEU A 653 23.99 8.03 -6.15
C LEU A 653 23.63 8.39 -4.70
N LEU A 654 22.46 7.94 -4.23
CA LEU A 654 21.94 8.28 -2.91
C LEU A 654 22.80 7.75 -1.75
N TYR A 655 23.40 6.56 -1.91
CA TYR A 655 24.27 5.91 -0.92
C TYR A 655 25.75 5.87 -1.31
N ALA A 656 26.14 6.59 -2.36
CA ALA A 656 27.51 6.60 -2.91
C ALA A 656 28.61 6.84 -1.86
N LYS A 657 28.35 7.72 -0.89
CA LYS A 657 29.32 8.07 0.17
C LYS A 657 29.41 7.02 1.28
N ASP A 658 28.37 6.20 1.47
CA ASP A 658 28.29 5.22 2.55
C ASP A 658 28.81 3.84 2.11
N ILE A 659 28.68 3.51 0.82
CA ILE A 659 29.07 2.21 0.25
C ILE A 659 30.53 1.83 0.55
N PRO A 660 31.54 2.72 0.44
CA PRO A 660 32.91 2.37 0.81
C PRO A 660 33.06 1.93 2.26
N ASN A 661 32.32 2.55 3.20
CA ASN A 661 32.34 2.15 4.60
C ASN A 661 31.70 0.78 4.81
N TYR A 662 30.57 0.52 4.15
CA TYR A 662 29.92 -0.80 4.20
C TYR A 662 30.79 -1.90 3.58
N LYS A 663 31.52 -1.62 2.48
CA LYS A 663 32.49 -2.56 1.91
C LYS A 663 33.57 -2.94 2.93
N ASN A 664 34.12 -1.95 3.64
CA ASN A 664 35.09 -2.20 4.71
C ASN A 664 34.51 -3.09 5.84
N TRP A 665 33.22 -2.95 6.17
CA TRP A 665 32.56 -3.83 7.14
C TRP A 665 32.46 -5.27 6.62
N VAL A 666 32.09 -5.47 5.35
CA VAL A 666 32.00 -6.80 4.72
C VAL A 666 33.38 -7.47 4.66
N GLU A 667 34.41 -6.74 4.23
CA GLU A 667 35.79 -7.24 4.17
C GLU A 667 36.30 -7.66 5.55
N ARG A 668 36.07 -6.82 6.56
CA ARG A 668 36.39 -7.13 7.96
C ARG A 668 35.62 -8.36 8.44
N TYR A 669 34.32 -8.44 8.17
CA TYR A 669 33.47 -9.56 8.56
C TYR A 669 34.02 -10.89 8.02
N TYR A 670 34.39 -10.94 6.73
CA TYR A 670 34.97 -12.15 6.14
C TYR A 670 36.36 -12.48 6.69
N SER A 671 37.20 -11.46 6.91
CA SER A 671 38.51 -11.62 7.55
C SER A 671 38.36 -12.20 8.96
N ASP A 672 37.47 -11.66 9.77
CA ASP A 672 37.29 -12.08 11.16
C ASP A 672 36.76 -13.52 11.23
N ILE A 673 35.80 -13.90 10.37
CA ILE A 673 35.32 -15.29 10.28
C ILE A 673 36.44 -16.26 9.90
N SER A 674 37.30 -15.88 8.95
CA SER A 674 38.42 -16.73 8.52
C SER A 674 39.43 -17.00 9.65
N ARG A 675 39.57 -16.06 10.59
CA ARG A 675 40.46 -16.17 11.76
C ARG A 675 39.85 -16.95 12.92
N MET A 676 38.54 -17.19 12.91
CA MET A 676 37.89 -17.99 13.94
C MET A 676 38.34 -19.45 13.85
N PRO A 677 38.41 -20.18 14.98
CA PRO A 677 38.69 -21.61 14.98
C PRO A 677 37.73 -22.38 14.06
N ALA A 678 38.28 -23.35 13.32
CA ALA A 678 37.47 -24.25 12.50
C ALA A 678 36.51 -25.05 13.38
N ILE A 679 35.28 -25.25 12.90
CA ILE A 679 34.28 -26.06 13.59
C ILE A 679 34.48 -27.51 13.18
N SER A 680 34.60 -28.42 14.16
CA SER A 680 34.72 -29.84 13.85
C SER A 680 33.41 -30.40 13.26
N ASP A 681 33.53 -31.41 12.38
CA ASP A 681 32.34 -32.08 11.84
C ASP A 681 31.47 -32.68 12.96
N GLN A 682 32.08 -33.14 14.07
CA GLN A 682 31.35 -33.67 15.23
C GLN A 682 30.51 -32.59 15.91
N ASP A 683 31.07 -31.41 16.16
CA ASP A 683 30.35 -30.30 16.79
C ASP A 683 29.22 -29.79 15.89
N MET A 684 29.48 -29.70 14.59
CA MET A 684 28.46 -29.30 13.61
C MET A 684 27.34 -30.34 13.51
N SER A 685 27.66 -31.63 13.47
CA SER A 685 26.66 -32.72 13.50
C SER A 685 25.82 -32.66 14.77
N ALA A 686 26.42 -32.44 15.95
CA ALA A 686 25.69 -32.29 17.21
C ALA A 686 24.73 -31.09 17.18
N TYR A 687 25.18 -29.94 16.64
CA TYR A 687 24.34 -28.77 16.45
C TYR A 687 23.17 -29.04 15.50
N LEU A 688 23.42 -29.68 14.35
CA LEU A 688 22.40 -30.00 13.35
C LEU A 688 21.38 -31.03 13.86
N ALA A 689 21.81 -32.02 14.64
CA ALA A 689 20.93 -32.99 15.30
C ALA A 689 20.00 -32.28 16.29
N GLU A 690 20.51 -31.33 17.07
CA GLU A 690 19.69 -30.55 17.99
C GLU A 690 18.68 -29.65 17.24
N GLN A 691 19.10 -28.98 16.16
CA GLN A 691 18.16 -28.22 15.31
C GLN A 691 17.07 -29.13 14.70
N SER A 692 17.44 -30.33 14.27
CA SER A 692 16.49 -31.31 13.72
C SER A 692 15.46 -31.71 14.78
N ARG A 693 15.91 -31.97 16.02
CA ARG A 693 15.08 -32.36 17.16
C ARG A 693 14.09 -31.27 17.57
N ILE A 694 14.52 -30.01 17.63
CA ILE A 694 13.68 -28.87 18.05
C ILE A 694 12.49 -28.68 17.09
N HIS A 695 12.67 -29.00 15.81
CA HIS A 695 11.71 -28.68 14.74
C HIS A 695 11.00 -29.91 14.15
N LEU A 696 11.27 -31.13 14.65
CA LEU A 696 10.83 -32.44 14.11
C LEU A 696 9.31 -32.58 13.83
N SER A 697 8.47 -31.80 14.51
CA SER A 697 7.00 -31.85 14.38
C SER A 697 6.37 -30.58 13.77
N GLN A 698 7.18 -29.66 13.26
CA GLN A 698 6.68 -28.39 12.72
C GLN A 698 6.22 -28.50 11.26
N PHE A 699 6.65 -29.53 10.54
CA PHE A 699 6.35 -29.73 9.12
C PHE A 699 5.66 -31.06 8.87
N ASN A 700 4.72 -31.09 7.93
CA ASN A 700 4.13 -32.34 7.45
C ASN A 700 5.02 -32.97 6.38
N SER A 701 5.93 -33.85 6.79
CA SER A 701 6.84 -34.54 5.88
C SER A 701 6.12 -35.41 4.86
N MET A 702 4.97 -36.00 5.20
CA MET A 702 4.21 -36.86 4.27
C MET A 702 3.66 -36.08 3.08
N SER A 703 3.15 -34.86 3.31
CA SER A 703 2.75 -33.97 2.21
C SER A 703 3.93 -33.60 1.32
N ALA A 704 5.11 -33.32 1.90
CA ALA A 704 6.31 -33.03 1.12
C ALA A 704 6.76 -34.25 0.29
N LEU A 705 6.75 -35.45 0.87
CA LEU A 705 7.07 -36.71 0.16
C LEU A 705 6.11 -36.97 -0.99
N HIS A 706 4.82 -36.74 -0.79
CA HIS A 706 3.81 -36.88 -1.83
C HIS A 706 4.06 -35.94 -3.00
N GLU A 707 4.33 -34.66 -2.73
CA GLU A 707 4.66 -33.68 -3.76
C GLU A 707 5.97 -34.03 -4.49
N ILE A 708 7.00 -34.54 -3.80
CA ILE A 708 8.24 -35.01 -4.46
C ILE A 708 7.94 -36.21 -5.36
N TYR A 709 7.07 -37.12 -4.94
CA TYR A 709 6.70 -38.30 -5.73
C TYR A 709 6.08 -37.93 -7.08
N THR A 710 5.41 -36.79 -7.21
CA THR A 710 4.90 -36.31 -8.51
C THR A 710 6.02 -36.15 -9.56
N TYR A 711 7.23 -35.78 -9.15
CA TYR A 711 8.40 -35.70 -10.03
C TYR A 711 8.94 -37.09 -10.38
N ILE A 712 8.84 -38.05 -9.46
CA ILE A 712 9.18 -39.46 -9.73
C ILE A 712 8.24 -40.05 -10.76
N ALA A 713 6.94 -39.83 -10.60
CA ALA A 713 5.94 -40.28 -11.57
C ALA A 713 6.18 -39.66 -12.95
N LYS A 714 6.56 -38.38 -13.00
CA LYS A 714 6.82 -37.65 -14.26
C LYS A 714 8.07 -38.10 -14.99
N TYR A 715 9.15 -38.41 -14.28
CA TYR A 715 10.47 -38.75 -14.85
C TYR A 715 10.90 -40.19 -14.51
N LYS A 716 9.91 -41.09 -14.43
CA LYS A 716 10.08 -42.46 -13.94
C LYS A 716 11.18 -43.22 -14.69
N ASP A 717 11.11 -43.20 -16.02
CA ASP A 717 12.00 -44.00 -16.86
C ASP A 717 13.44 -43.49 -16.81
N GLU A 718 13.62 -42.17 -16.79
CA GLU A 718 14.94 -41.54 -16.67
C GLU A 718 15.58 -41.86 -15.32
N ILE A 719 14.81 -41.77 -14.22
CA ILE A 719 15.29 -42.07 -12.86
C ILE A 719 15.65 -43.56 -12.74
N LEU A 720 14.79 -44.47 -13.18
CA LEU A 720 15.06 -45.90 -13.14
C LEU A 720 16.28 -46.28 -13.99
N THR A 721 16.47 -45.62 -15.14
CA THR A 721 17.64 -45.80 -16.00
C THR A 721 18.91 -45.28 -15.34
N ALA A 722 18.87 -44.11 -14.70
CA ALA A 722 20.00 -43.54 -13.99
C ALA A 722 20.43 -44.42 -12.80
N LEU A 723 19.47 -44.93 -12.02
CA LEU A 723 19.73 -45.86 -10.90
C LEU A 723 20.31 -47.20 -11.36
N GLN A 724 20.02 -47.63 -12.59
CA GLN A 724 20.60 -48.84 -13.19
C GLN A 724 22.04 -48.61 -13.66
N LYS A 725 22.38 -47.39 -14.08
CA LYS A 725 23.73 -47.04 -14.54
C LYS A 725 24.71 -46.80 -13.39
N ASP A 726 24.22 -46.24 -12.27
CA ASP A 726 25.05 -45.94 -11.11
C ASP A 726 25.43 -47.19 -10.29
N ASP A 727 26.72 -47.44 -10.13
CA ASP A 727 27.26 -48.64 -9.47
C ASP A 727 26.83 -48.77 -8.00
N GLN A 728 26.83 -47.66 -7.28
CA GLN A 728 26.47 -47.63 -5.86
C GLN A 728 24.96 -47.87 -5.68
N SER A 729 24.14 -47.31 -6.56
CA SER A 729 22.71 -47.54 -6.63
C SER A 729 22.38 -49.01 -6.91
N ARG A 730 23.13 -49.67 -7.81
CA ARG A 730 23.03 -51.11 -8.07
C ARG A 730 23.37 -51.95 -6.85
N ARG A 731 24.48 -51.66 -6.17
CA ARG A 731 24.90 -52.37 -4.95
C ARG A 731 23.84 -52.32 -3.84
N GLN A 732 23.13 -51.20 -3.71
CA GLN A 732 22.09 -51.01 -2.70
C GLN A 732 20.68 -51.43 -3.17
N ARG A 733 20.54 -51.95 -4.39
CA ARG A 733 19.28 -52.35 -5.04
C ARG A 733 18.24 -51.22 -5.05
N LEU A 734 18.67 -49.98 -5.27
CA LEU A 734 17.81 -48.78 -5.16
C LEU A 734 16.72 -48.75 -6.25
N ARG A 735 17.03 -49.24 -7.45
CA ARG A 735 16.05 -49.38 -8.54
C ARG A 735 14.85 -50.24 -8.13
N SER A 736 15.10 -51.45 -7.64
CA SER A 736 14.04 -52.38 -7.22
C SER A 736 13.20 -51.83 -6.06
N LYS A 737 13.83 -51.11 -5.12
CA LYS A 737 13.10 -50.43 -4.04
C LYS A 737 12.21 -49.29 -4.56
N LEU A 738 12.66 -48.54 -5.57
CA LEU A 738 11.84 -47.51 -6.19
C LEU A 738 10.67 -48.14 -6.97
N GLU A 739 10.90 -49.22 -7.70
CA GLU A 739 9.84 -49.98 -8.37
C GLU A 739 8.79 -50.46 -7.35
N GLN A 740 9.21 -50.99 -6.19
CA GLN A 740 8.30 -51.35 -5.10
C GLN A 740 7.45 -50.17 -4.60
N VAL A 741 8.03 -48.98 -4.45
CA VAL A 741 7.29 -47.77 -4.08
C VAL A 741 6.24 -47.44 -5.14
N ILE A 742 6.63 -47.47 -6.42
CA ILE A 742 5.75 -47.14 -7.54
C ILE A 742 4.60 -48.14 -7.64
N ASP A 743 4.88 -49.43 -7.51
CA ASP A 743 3.87 -50.48 -7.56
C ASP A 743 2.90 -50.36 -6.37
N THR A 744 3.42 -50.09 -5.17
CA THR A 744 2.58 -49.86 -3.98
C THR A 744 1.69 -48.63 -4.15
N MET A 745 2.18 -47.58 -4.79
CA MET A 745 1.41 -46.36 -5.04
C MET A 745 0.38 -46.55 -6.16
N ALA A 746 0.66 -47.38 -7.16
CA ALA A 746 -0.29 -47.76 -8.20
C ALA A 746 -1.45 -48.61 -7.65
N LEU A 747 -1.21 -49.44 -6.63
CA LEU A 747 -2.27 -50.18 -5.91
C LEU A 747 -3.18 -49.28 -5.06
N ALA A 748 -2.85 -48.00 -4.93
CA ALA A 748 -3.64 -46.99 -4.22
C ALA A 748 -4.36 -46.01 -5.18
N SER A 749 -4.13 -46.14 -6.48
CA SER A 749 -4.81 -45.35 -7.53
C SER A 749 -5.97 -46.16 -8.10
#